data_AF-A0A7V9L215-F1
#
_entry.id   AF-A0A7V9L215-F1
#
_cell.length_a   1.000
_cell.length_b   1.000
_cell.length_c   1.000
_cell.angle_alpha   90.00
_cell.angle_beta   90.00
_cell.angle_gamma   90.00
#
_symmetry.space_group_name_H-M   'P 1'
#
loop_
_entity.id
_entity.type
_entity.pdbx_description
1 polymer ?
#
loop_
_entity_poly.entity_id
_entity_poly.type
_entity_poly.pdbx_seq_one_letter_code
_entity_poly.pdbx_strand_id
1 'polypeptide(L)'
;MARSEFARVALACLILAAASPAAAGTYTFTPTADAQVLSDFPMTNYATGTRMAVDGAPYAQQTLLRFTASGLSGTVTSAKVRVYVNNPSDDGPAIYRVGTTWTESSVTWNSRPALVGSALADKGVIATATWAEYDVTAAITVDGSYNFALVSGSADGATFHSRETAERPQLVIVTSTSAPPPPPPPTEPPPPTTTTSVDVTLTPRAGYTGTQRVSFAVPLAKGVLFDPDRVRVLKGGTEISAGRRELAVYPDGSLRSVQIQVQTSVVSGTVLQVRIGETPTTAALSLVAVSTTLEPADGTLGPKVWALLPASWLSASGVAGPQVPEAVTQGTSLDAFDNVCDYQNHTVTQFLSLQTSKDVWLYDRGTAMYRGYARRGDLVTLESGYRETAIYRAGLTGTGTSTRIAVPSSGDDLKYHYAQNLAIHYLLTGDDRFREAAEDVAERVASLWSSPGYAGGADFWTERHAGFALLAYVWARIVTDDQGAQLEALANTAVSAYLAMQAQYPTTWTDSAARCFAHTADSHGESYGTWGCSPWMSAILAEALDVYATEAGTLAAGARSAIIKLGKIVARDGRDGTGKPLYWLGVGSASDVTDPYDEHWGEPAYLVALAWHLGGRTDTQLETAARAMLEGLRTKGSSPHMRSFNWQCRAAVATPYYLR
;
A
#
# COMPACT_ATOMS: atom_id res chain seq x y z
N MET A 1 -34.84 28.10 52.26
CA MET A 1 -35.72 28.56 51.17
C MET A 1 -34.92 29.49 50.27
N ALA A 2 -34.53 28.97 49.11
CA ALA A 2 -33.83 29.70 48.06
C ALA A 2 -34.83 30.54 47.25
N ARG A 3 -34.38 31.68 46.69
CA ARG A 3 -35.06 32.39 45.60
C ARG A 3 -34.05 32.81 44.54
N SER A 4 -34.55 32.82 43.31
CA SER A 4 -33.89 32.45 42.05
C SER A 4 -33.42 33.62 41.20
N GLU A 5 -32.53 33.24 40.28
CA GLU A 5 -31.93 33.86 39.10
C GLU A 5 -32.84 34.71 38.18
N PHE A 6 -32.20 35.67 37.48
CA PHE A 6 -32.49 36.00 36.08
C PHE A 6 -31.20 36.40 35.35
N ALA A 7 -30.76 35.58 34.39
CA ALA A 7 -29.69 35.89 33.44
C ALA A 7 -30.31 36.33 32.10
N ARG A 8 -29.78 37.42 31.51
CA ARG A 8 -30.18 37.96 30.20
C ARG A 8 -29.39 37.27 29.09
N VAL A 9 -30.07 36.75 28.07
CA VAL A 9 -29.47 36.27 26.81
C VAL A 9 -29.49 37.40 25.79
N ALA A 10 -28.34 37.73 25.20
CA ALA A 10 -28.21 38.66 24.09
C ALA A 10 -28.14 37.87 22.76
N LEU A 11 -28.97 38.26 21.79
CA LEU A 11 -29.06 37.66 20.46
C LEU A 11 -28.13 38.42 19.49
N ALA A 12 -27.10 37.76 18.96
CA ALA A 12 -26.24 38.29 17.92
C ALA A 12 -26.80 37.92 16.53
N CYS A 13 -27.06 38.94 15.69
CA CYS A 13 -27.56 38.79 14.33
C CYS A 13 -26.37 38.62 13.36
N LEU A 14 -26.27 37.46 12.70
CA LEU A 14 -25.22 37.14 11.73
C LEU A 14 -25.67 37.56 10.33
N ILE A 15 -25.00 38.54 9.73
CA ILE A 15 -25.20 38.93 8.32
C ILE A 15 -24.40 37.95 7.45
N LEU A 16 -25.06 37.08 6.68
CA LEU A 16 -24.40 36.30 5.63
C LEU A 16 -24.17 37.18 4.40
N ALA A 17 -22.91 37.43 4.06
CA ALA A 17 -22.54 37.88 2.72
C ALA A 17 -22.54 36.68 1.77
N ALA A 18 -23.36 36.73 0.72
CA ALA A 18 -23.36 35.71 -0.33
C ALA A 18 -22.04 35.78 -1.13
N ALA A 19 -21.21 34.74 -1.05
CA ALA A 19 -20.02 34.60 -1.88
C ALA A 19 -20.43 34.39 -3.35
N SER A 20 -19.81 35.13 -4.27
CA SER A 20 -19.99 34.92 -5.72
C SER A 20 -19.50 33.52 -6.11
N PRO A 21 -20.19 32.77 -6.98
CA PRO A 21 -19.74 31.45 -7.40
C PRO A 21 -18.37 31.55 -8.10
N ALA A 22 -17.43 30.68 -7.72
CA ALA A 22 -16.16 30.54 -8.43
C ALA A 22 -16.44 30.17 -9.89
N ALA A 23 -15.79 30.84 -10.83
CA ALA A 23 -15.93 30.57 -12.25
C ALA A 23 -14.83 29.60 -12.71
N ALA A 24 -15.14 28.72 -13.67
CA ALA A 24 -14.12 27.95 -14.37
C ALA A 24 -13.17 28.93 -15.06
N GLY A 25 -11.86 28.76 -14.85
CA GLY A 25 -10.85 29.71 -15.29
C GLY A 25 -9.71 29.04 -16.05
N THR A 26 -9.15 29.76 -17.03
CA THR A 26 -7.82 29.43 -17.58
C THR A 26 -6.84 30.49 -17.10
N TYR A 27 -5.82 30.05 -16.39
CA TYR A 27 -4.77 30.87 -15.80
C TYR A 27 -3.48 30.65 -16.58
N THR A 28 -2.71 31.71 -16.81
CA THR A 28 -1.42 31.62 -17.50
C THR A 28 -0.38 32.39 -16.69
N PHE A 29 0.65 31.69 -16.23
CA PHE A 29 1.74 32.25 -15.45
C PHE A 29 3.03 32.22 -16.27
N THR A 30 3.78 33.32 -16.22
CA THR A 30 5.14 33.41 -16.76
C THR A 30 6.15 32.92 -15.71
N PRO A 31 7.32 32.39 -16.11
CA PRO A 31 8.30 31.93 -15.16
C PRO A 31 8.80 33.07 -14.27
N THR A 32 8.90 32.81 -12.97
CA THR A 32 9.54 33.71 -12.00
C THR A 32 11.05 33.51 -11.91
N ALA A 33 11.58 32.40 -12.48
CA ALA A 33 13.00 32.18 -12.76
C ALA A 33 13.17 31.13 -13.87
N ASP A 34 14.23 31.22 -14.67
CA ASP A 34 14.75 30.14 -15.49
C ASP A 34 16.29 30.11 -15.50
N ALA A 35 16.87 28.93 -15.72
CA ALA A 35 18.33 28.83 -15.78
C ALA A 35 18.78 27.67 -16.65
N GLN A 36 19.76 27.91 -17.50
CA GLN A 36 20.48 26.85 -18.18
C GLN A 36 21.69 26.41 -17.35
N VAL A 37 21.93 25.10 -17.25
CA VAL A 37 23.12 24.53 -16.62
C VAL A 37 23.77 23.52 -17.56
N LEU A 38 25.11 23.57 -17.67
CA LEU A 38 25.87 22.79 -18.65
C LEU A 38 27.01 22.03 -17.97
N SER A 39 27.15 20.74 -18.27
CA SER A 39 28.18 19.90 -17.66
C SER A 39 29.61 20.26 -18.08
N ASP A 40 29.78 20.78 -19.30
CA ASP A 40 31.09 21.20 -19.83
C ASP A 40 31.60 22.50 -19.18
N PHE A 41 30.69 23.29 -18.61
CA PHE A 41 31.01 24.54 -17.90
C PHE A 41 30.39 24.53 -16.50
N PRO A 42 30.85 23.64 -15.61
CA PRO A 42 30.05 23.23 -14.46
C PRO A 42 29.94 24.26 -13.34
N MET A 43 30.72 25.34 -13.41
CA MET A 43 30.72 26.45 -12.44
C MET A 43 30.13 27.75 -13.03
N THR A 44 29.73 27.75 -14.30
CA THR A 44 29.22 28.95 -14.98
C THR A 44 27.72 29.09 -14.72
N ASN A 45 27.27 30.31 -14.42
CA ASN A 45 25.86 30.68 -14.32
C ASN A 45 25.41 31.41 -15.59
N TYR A 46 24.19 31.13 -16.05
CA TYR A 46 23.63 31.63 -17.30
C TYR A 46 22.34 32.45 -17.13
N ALA A 47 22.12 33.04 -15.94
CA ALA A 47 20.86 33.70 -15.52
C ALA A 47 20.34 34.88 -16.36
N THR A 48 21.06 35.31 -17.40
CA THR A 48 20.65 36.41 -18.29
C THR A 48 20.64 35.99 -19.77
N GLY A 49 20.83 34.71 -20.04
CA GLY A 49 20.84 34.17 -21.39
C GLY A 49 19.45 34.16 -22.00
N THR A 50 19.31 34.63 -23.24
CA THR A 50 18.01 34.63 -23.96
C THR A 50 17.65 33.26 -24.55
N ARG A 51 18.42 32.21 -24.23
CA ARG A 51 18.32 30.86 -24.80
C ARG A 51 18.35 29.85 -23.66
N MET A 52 17.38 28.95 -23.67
CA MET A 52 17.41 27.72 -22.89
C MET A 52 17.79 26.56 -23.81
N ALA A 53 18.57 25.61 -23.32
CA ALA A 53 18.89 24.42 -24.12
C ALA A 53 18.96 23.17 -23.24
N VAL A 54 18.73 22.04 -23.90
CA VAL A 54 18.82 20.70 -23.36
C VAL A 54 19.62 19.83 -24.30
N ASP A 55 20.43 18.94 -23.75
CA ASP A 55 21.27 18.02 -24.52
C ASP A 55 21.69 16.89 -23.58
N GLY A 56 21.79 15.67 -24.09
CA GLY A 56 22.23 14.49 -23.37
C GLY A 56 23.69 14.13 -23.62
N ALA A 57 24.28 14.51 -24.77
CA ALA A 57 25.65 14.13 -25.13
C ALA A 57 26.26 15.01 -26.24
N PRO A 58 27.60 15.21 -26.28
CA PRO A 58 28.61 14.67 -25.35
C PRO A 58 28.62 15.39 -24.00
N TYR A 59 27.99 16.55 -23.90
CA TYR A 59 27.89 17.34 -22.68
C TYR A 59 26.44 17.62 -22.36
N ALA A 60 26.03 17.23 -21.16
CA ALA A 60 24.65 17.36 -20.75
C ALA A 60 24.30 18.84 -20.49
N GLN A 61 23.17 19.27 -21.01
CA GLN A 61 22.57 20.57 -20.78
C GLN A 61 21.17 20.37 -20.21
N GLN A 62 20.84 21.13 -19.17
CA GLN A 62 19.52 21.09 -18.53
C GLN A 62 18.98 22.51 -18.41
N THR A 63 17.66 22.62 -18.45
CA THR A 63 16.95 23.89 -18.24
C THR A 63 16.09 23.79 -16.99
N LEU A 64 16.26 24.73 -16.07
CA LEU A 64 15.45 24.87 -14.85
C LEU A 64 14.39 25.95 -15.08
N LEU A 65 13.18 25.73 -14.57
CA LEU A 65 12.05 26.66 -14.66
C LEU A 65 11.39 26.78 -13.29
N ARG A 66 11.01 27.99 -12.88
CA ARG A 66 10.17 28.24 -11.72
C ARG A 66 8.96 29.06 -12.12
N PHE A 67 7.79 28.65 -11.67
CA PHE A 67 6.55 29.40 -11.81
C PHE A 67 5.96 29.67 -10.42
N THR A 68 5.27 30.79 -10.27
CA THR A 68 4.48 31.09 -9.08
C THR A 68 3.03 31.22 -9.50
N ALA A 69 2.22 30.20 -9.22
CA ALA A 69 0.79 30.21 -9.47
C ALA A 69 0.08 30.86 -8.28
N SER A 70 -0.79 31.83 -8.56
CA SER A 70 -1.58 32.52 -7.55
C SER A 70 -2.94 32.90 -8.10
N GLY A 71 -3.96 32.94 -7.24
CA GLY A 71 -5.32 33.33 -7.61
C GLY A 71 -6.09 32.27 -8.38
N LEU A 72 -5.67 31.00 -8.31
CA LEU A 72 -6.43 29.89 -8.87
C LEU A 72 -7.79 29.78 -8.15
N SER A 73 -8.86 29.62 -8.93
CA SER A 73 -10.21 29.40 -8.41
C SER A 73 -10.86 28.22 -9.13
N GLY A 74 -11.55 27.35 -8.40
CA GLY A 74 -12.05 26.06 -8.91
C GLY A 74 -11.01 24.93 -8.84
N THR A 75 -11.42 23.70 -9.16
CA THR A 75 -10.54 22.52 -9.11
C THR A 75 -9.66 22.47 -10.35
N VAL A 76 -8.33 22.37 -10.18
CA VAL A 76 -7.40 22.17 -11.30
C VAL A 76 -7.75 20.87 -12.02
N THR A 77 -8.07 20.99 -13.30
CA THR A 77 -8.40 19.86 -14.20
C THR A 77 -7.32 19.60 -15.23
N SER A 78 -6.49 20.61 -15.51
CA SER A 78 -5.32 20.48 -16.36
C SER A 78 -4.28 21.53 -15.95
N ALA A 79 -3.01 21.16 -15.93
CA ALA A 79 -1.91 22.10 -15.86
C ALA A 79 -0.83 21.69 -16.86
N LYS A 80 -0.37 22.64 -17.67
CA LYS A 80 0.62 22.41 -18.71
C LYS A 80 1.75 23.42 -18.64
N VAL A 81 3.00 22.95 -18.61
CA VAL A 81 4.15 23.80 -18.91
C VAL A 81 4.35 23.79 -20.41
N ARG A 82 4.34 24.95 -21.06
CA ARG A 82 4.66 25.10 -22.47
C ARG A 82 5.94 25.89 -22.67
N VAL A 83 6.83 25.37 -23.50
CA VAL A 83 8.09 26.03 -23.91
C VAL A 83 8.11 26.17 -25.43
N TYR A 84 8.55 27.34 -25.91
CA TYR A 84 8.56 27.62 -27.35
C TYR A 84 9.87 27.12 -27.96
N VAL A 85 9.76 26.27 -28.97
CA VAL A 85 10.90 25.57 -29.59
C VAL A 85 11.55 26.44 -30.65
N ASN A 86 12.84 26.73 -30.49
CA ASN A 86 13.66 27.44 -31.46
C ASN A 86 14.49 26.47 -32.32
N ASN A 87 15.11 25.46 -31.71
CA ASN A 87 15.77 24.35 -32.43
C ASN A 87 15.00 23.06 -32.13
N PRO A 88 14.55 22.30 -33.16
CA PRO A 88 13.80 21.07 -32.96
C PRO A 88 14.70 19.97 -32.39
N SER A 89 14.10 18.83 -32.07
CA SER A 89 14.79 17.60 -31.75
C SER A 89 13.94 16.40 -32.14
N ASP A 90 14.58 15.32 -32.58
CA ASP A 90 13.93 14.04 -32.85
C ASP A 90 13.50 13.31 -31.56
N ASP A 91 14.02 13.74 -30.39
CA ASP A 91 13.67 13.24 -29.06
C ASP A 91 13.77 14.39 -28.03
N GLY A 92 12.64 15.07 -27.81
CA GLY A 92 12.54 16.21 -26.91
C GLY A 92 12.88 15.88 -25.46
N PRO A 93 13.13 16.89 -24.60
CA PRO A 93 13.47 16.60 -23.21
C PRO A 93 12.24 16.13 -22.44
N ALA A 94 12.47 15.29 -21.44
CA ALA A 94 11.51 15.02 -20.37
C ALA A 94 11.49 16.18 -19.36
N ILE A 95 10.33 16.39 -18.71
CA ILE A 95 10.18 17.36 -17.61
C ILE A 95 10.11 16.65 -16.26
N TYR A 96 10.86 17.15 -15.29
CA TYR A 96 10.94 16.63 -13.91
C TYR A 96 10.60 17.72 -12.91
N ARG A 97 10.20 17.34 -11.69
CA ARG A 97 10.24 18.26 -10.55
C ARG A 97 11.67 18.42 -10.05
N VAL A 98 11.97 19.59 -9.49
CA VAL A 98 13.21 19.83 -8.75
C VAL A 98 12.94 20.55 -7.43
N GLY A 99 13.90 20.49 -6.51
CA GLY A 99 13.83 21.24 -5.25
C GLY A 99 13.63 22.75 -5.47
N THR A 100 12.98 23.42 -4.52
CA THR A 100 12.59 24.84 -4.61
C THR A 100 13.69 25.82 -4.19
N THR A 101 14.84 25.32 -3.74
CA THR A 101 15.89 26.10 -3.05
C THR A 101 16.95 26.71 -3.98
N TRP A 102 16.86 26.50 -5.29
CA TRP A 102 17.82 27.10 -6.22
C TRP A 102 17.58 28.59 -6.41
N THR A 103 18.64 29.32 -6.73
CA THR A 103 18.58 30.76 -7.03
C THR A 103 19.11 30.97 -8.45
N GLU A 104 18.32 31.63 -9.28
CA GLU A 104 18.60 31.88 -10.70
C GLU A 104 19.99 32.47 -10.94
N SER A 105 20.35 33.50 -10.19
CA SER A 105 21.62 34.22 -10.32
C SER A 105 22.86 33.49 -9.80
N SER A 106 22.72 32.29 -9.21
CA SER A 106 23.85 31.55 -8.65
C SER A 106 23.85 30.05 -8.96
N VAL A 107 22.80 29.54 -9.59
CA VAL A 107 22.74 28.12 -9.96
C VAL A 107 23.76 27.81 -11.07
N THR A 108 24.50 26.74 -10.88
CA THR A 108 25.50 26.21 -11.81
C THR A 108 25.18 24.74 -12.05
N TRP A 109 25.91 24.05 -12.93
CA TRP A 109 25.78 22.60 -13.03
C TRP A 109 26.01 21.92 -11.68
N ASN A 110 27.07 22.30 -10.96
CA ASN A 110 27.43 21.65 -9.70
C ASN A 110 26.43 21.90 -8.57
N SER A 111 25.71 23.02 -8.60
CA SER A 111 24.76 23.42 -7.57
C SER A 111 23.29 23.27 -7.98
N ARG A 112 23.03 22.68 -9.16
CA ARG A 112 21.66 22.50 -9.65
C ARG A 112 20.87 21.58 -8.70
N PRO A 113 19.58 21.86 -8.48
CA PRO A 113 18.76 21.02 -7.62
C PRO A 113 18.64 19.61 -8.23
N ALA A 114 18.60 18.59 -7.37
CA ALA A 114 18.36 17.22 -7.81
C ALA A 114 16.94 17.07 -8.39
N LEU A 115 16.80 16.18 -9.37
CA LEU A 115 15.50 15.76 -9.88
C LEU A 115 14.73 15.04 -8.76
N VAL A 116 13.42 15.27 -8.67
CA VAL A 116 12.54 14.71 -7.65
C VAL A 116 11.54 13.78 -8.33
N GLY A 117 11.64 12.48 -8.05
CA GLY A 117 10.78 11.45 -8.64
C GLY A 117 11.04 11.22 -10.13
N SER A 118 10.08 10.57 -10.79
CA SER A 118 10.11 10.31 -12.23
C SER A 118 9.76 11.55 -13.06
N ALA A 119 9.95 11.44 -14.39
CA ALA A 119 9.50 12.47 -15.33
C ALA A 119 7.98 12.62 -15.22
N LEU A 120 7.49 13.86 -15.13
CA LEU A 120 6.06 14.16 -15.17
C LEU A 120 5.49 13.96 -16.57
N ALA A 121 6.30 14.25 -17.60
CA ALA A 121 5.99 13.99 -18.99
C ALA A 121 7.30 13.87 -19.77
N ASP A 122 7.27 13.04 -20.80
CA ASP A 122 8.39 12.84 -21.72
C ASP A 122 7.94 13.14 -23.15
N LYS A 123 8.80 13.75 -23.96
CA LYS A 123 8.49 14.17 -25.32
C LYS A 123 9.37 13.42 -26.30
N GLY A 124 8.74 12.75 -27.26
CA GLY A 124 9.43 12.37 -28.50
C GLY A 124 9.70 13.61 -29.37
N VAL A 125 9.60 13.45 -30.69
CA VAL A 125 9.88 14.51 -31.68
C VAL A 125 9.18 15.84 -31.33
N ILE A 126 9.97 16.93 -31.30
CA ILE A 126 9.50 18.31 -31.15
C ILE A 126 9.93 19.16 -32.35
N ALA A 127 8.98 19.84 -32.99
CA ALA A 127 9.24 20.68 -34.16
C ALA A 127 9.66 22.10 -33.77
N THR A 128 10.32 22.83 -34.67
CA THR A 128 10.66 24.25 -34.48
C THR A 128 9.44 25.16 -34.66
N ALA A 129 9.51 26.37 -34.11
CA ALA A 129 8.48 27.41 -34.20
C ALA A 129 7.09 26.96 -33.71
N THR A 130 7.07 26.11 -32.67
CA THR A 130 5.85 25.65 -32.01
C THR A 130 6.03 25.51 -30.50
N TRP A 131 4.93 25.33 -29.77
CA TRP A 131 4.95 25.06 -28.33
C TRP A 131 5.09 23.56 -28.08
N ALA A 132 6.11 23.17 -27.29
CA ALA A 132 6.15 21.86 -26.65
C ALA A 132 5.39 21.94 -25.32
N GLU A 133 4.28 21.21 -25.20
CA GLU A 133 3.39 21.25 -24.02
C GLU A 133 3.53 20.00 -23.15
N TYR A 134 3.98 20.18 -21.92
CA TYR A 134 4.15 19.12 -20.93
C TYR A 134 2.98 19.10 -19.97
N ASP A 135 2.31 17.96 -19.83
CA ASP A 135 1.28 17.78 -18.80
C ASP A 135 1.95 17.65 -17.43
N VAL A 136 1.66 18.60 -16.56
CA VAL A 136 2.15 18.65 -15.18
C VAL A 136 0.99 18.70 -14.19
N THR A 137 -0.21 18.29 -14.61
CA THR A 137 -1.45 18.36 -13.82
C THR A 137 -1.28 17.70 -12.45
N ALA A 138 -0.62 16.55 -12.40
CA ALA A 138 -0.36 15.83 -11.14
C ALA A 138 0.53 16.60 -10.15
N ALA A 139 1.31 17.58 -10.62
CA ALA A 139 2.20 18.37 -9.77
C ALA A 139 1.55 19.64 -9.21
N ILE A 140 0.37 20.06 -9.72
CA ILE A 140 -0.23 21.37 -9.43
C ILE A 140 -1.69 21.19 -9.01
N THR A 141 -1.95 21.39 -7.72
CA THR A 141 -3.28 21.25 -7.13
C THR A 141 -3.80 22.52 -6.47
N VAL A 142 -2.92 23.49 -6.17
CA VAL A 142 -3.22 24.72 -5.43
C VAL A 142 -2.33 25.89 -5.89
N ASP A 143 -2.50 27.07 -5.30
CA ASP A 143 -1.53 28.17 -5.44
C ASP A 143 -0.17 27.76 -4.86
N GLY A 144 0.93 28.15 -5.51
CA GLY A 144 2.26 27.74 -5.05
C GLY A 144 3.42 28.06 -5.98
N SER A 145 4.63 27.77 -5.50
CA SER A 145 5.88 27.85 -6.28
C SER A 145 6.24 26.49 -6.85
N TYR A 146 6.24 26.36 -8.17
CA TYR A 146 6.45 25.11 -8.90
C TYR A 146 7.75 25.17 -9.68
N ASN A 147 8.62 24.18 -9.44
CA ASN A 147 9.99 24.16 -9.97
C ASN A 147 10.19 22.90 -10.81
N PHE A 148 10.67 23.08 -12.03
CA PHE A 148 10.84 22.03 -13.01
C PHE A 148 12.24 22.02 -13.61
N ALA A 149 12.67 20.86 -14.11
CA ALA A 149 13.83 20.72 -14.98
C ALA A 149 13.45 20.01 -16.28
N LEU A 150 13.91 20.54 -17.41
CA LEU A 150 13.93 19.84 -18.70
C LEU A 150 15.28 19.15 -18.86
N VAL A 151 15.24 17.85 -19.11
CA VAL A 151 16.41 16.98 -19.22
C VAL A 151 16.25 16.12 -20.47
N SER A 152 17.23 16.13 -21.37
CA SER A 152 17.24 15.27 -22.55
C SER A 152 18.12 14.05 -22.32
N GLY A 153 17.66 12.88 -22.77
CA GLY A 153 18.49 11.68 -22.91
C GLY A 153 19.15 11.55 -24.29
N SER A 154 18.82 12.44 -25.23
CA SER A 154 19.26 12.41 -26.62
C SER A 154 20.49 13.27 -26.86
N ALA A 155 21.34 12.87 -27.81
CA ALA A 155 22.45 13.70 -28.32
C ALA A 155 21.98 14.75 -29.33
N ASP A 156 20.71 14.69 -29.78
CA ASP A 156 20.09 15.71 -30.62
C ASP A 156 19.41 16.76 -29.73
N GLY A 157 20.21 17.71 -29.24
CA GLY A 157 19.76 18.72 -28.29
C GLY A 157 18.72 19.70 -28.87
N ALA A 158 17.80 20.15 -28.01
CA ALA A 158 16.79 21.14 -28.35
C ALA A 158 17.10 22.51 -27.73
N THR A 159 16.57 23.58 -28.35
CA THR A 159 16.67 24.93 -27.78
C THR A 159 15.32 25.60 -27.71
N PHE A 160 15.11 26.36 -26.64
CA PHE A 160 13.85 27.03 -26.33
C PHE A 160 14.07 28.50 -25.99
N HIS A 161 13.01 29.28 -26.12
CA HIS A 161 12.97 30.67 -25.69
C HIS A 161 12.97 30.78 -24.17
N SER A 162 13.80 31.66 -23.61
CA SER A 162 13.83 31.96 -22.17
C SER A 162 12.79 33.01 -21.76
N ARG A 163 12.72 33.31 -20.46
CA ARG A 163 11.85 34.33 -19.86
C ARG A 163 12.08 35.74 -20.38
N GLU A 164 13.26 36.04 -20.92
CA GLU A 164 13.65 37.33 -21.49
C GLU A 164 13.00 37.61 -22.87
N THR A 165 12.31 36.63 -23.44
CA THR A 165 11.72 36.71 -24.79
C THR A 165 10.22 37.01 -24.78
N ALA A 166 9.63 37.22 -25.97
CA ALA A 166 8.19 37.39 -26.14
C ALA A 166 7.43 36.05 -25.98
N GLU A 167 7.92 34.98 -26.63
CA GLU A 167 7.40 33.61 -26.53
C GLU A 167 8.02 32.85 -25.34
N ARG A 168 8.10 33.52 -24.19
CA ARG A 168 8.63 32.94 -22.95
C ARG A 168 7.83 31.71 -22.48
N PRO A 169 8.44 30.81 -21.70
CA PRO A 169 7.75 29.66 -21.12
C PRO A 169 6.50 30.06 -20.37
N GLN A 170 5.51 29.16 -20.31
CA GLN A 170 4.27 29.44 -19.60
C GLN A 170 3.77 28.22 -18.85
N LEU A 171 3.17 28.46 -17.69
CA LEU A 171 2.37 27.49 -16.98
C LEU A 171 0.90 27.85 -17.18
N VAL A 172 0.18 27.02 -17.92
CA VAL A 172 -1.25 27.18 -18.23
C VAL A 172 -2.05 26.22 -17.37
N ILE A 173 -2.96 26.73 -16.55
CA ILE A 173 -3.79 25.95 -15.62
C ILE A 173 -5.25 26.16 -15.97
N VAL A 174 -6.02 25.07 -16.10
CA VAL A 174 -7.46 25.08 -16.33
C VAL A 174 -8.18 24.53 -15.11
N THR A 175 -9.16 25.27 -14.61
CA THR A 175 -9.98 24.87 -13.47
C THR A 175 -11.43 24.64 -13.85
N SER A 176 -12.14 23.79 -13.09
CA SER A 176 -13.58 23.55 -13.24
C SER A 176 -14.34 23.83 -11.94
N THR A 177 -15.64 24.06 -12.06
CA THR A 177 -16.54 24.33 -10.95
C THR A 177 -17.31 23.06 -10.58
N SER A 178 -17.03 22.47 -9.43
CA SER A 178 -18.02 21.64 -8.74
C SER A 178 -18.89 22.52 -7.83
N ALA A 179 -20.14 22.09 -7.57
CA ALA A 179 -21.07 22.82 -6.70
C ALA A 179 -20.41 23.15 -5.35
N PRO A 180 -20.70 24.32 -4.75
CA PRO A 180 -19.97 24.77 -3.58
C PRO A 180 -20.17 23.77 -2.43
N PRO A 181 -19.09 23.23 -1.84
CA PRO A 181 -19.20 22.62 -0.53
C PRO A 181 -19.66 23.70 0.47
N PRO A 182 -20.23 23.32 1.63
CA PRO A 182 -20.59 24.29 2.67
C PRO A 182 -19.41 25.21 2.98
N PRO A 183 -19.65 26.45 3.44
CA PRO A 183 -18.60 27.44 3.65
C PRO A 183 -17.45 26.85 4.48
N PRO A 184 -16.18 27.17 4.15
CA PRO A 184 -15.05 26.63 4.89
C PRO A 184 -15.20 27.04 6.37
N PRO A 185 -14.95 26.12 7.32
CA PRO A 185 -14.77 26.51 8.71
C PRO A 185 -13.65 27.56 8.77
N PRO A 186 -13.60 28.42 9.82
CA PRO A 186 -12.43 29.26 10.07
C PRO A 186 -11.17 28.41 9.93
N THR A 187 -10.15 28.93 9.22
CA THR A 187 -8.91 28.23 8.81
C THR A 187 -8.62 27.09 9.76
N GLU A 188 -8.97 25.87 9.35
CA GLU A 188 -8.77 24.73 10.23
C GLU A 188 -7.25 24.67 10.48
N PRO A 189 -6.82 24.55 11.74
CA PRO A 189 -5.46 24.09 12.03
C PRO A 189 -5.16 22.87 11.15
N PRO A 190 -3.89 22.50 10.90
CA PRO A 190 -3.59 21.19 10.29
C PRO A 190 -4.54 20.16 10.89
N PRO A 191 -5.23 19.32 10.06
CA PRO A 191 -6.39 18.54 10.49
C PRO A 191 -6.07 17.98 11.86
N PRO A 192 -6.92 18.22 12.88
CA PRO A 192 -6.54 18.04 14.28
C PRO A 192 -5.84 16.70 14.38
N THR A 193 -4.52 16.73 14.58
CA THR A 193 -3.76 15.50 14.66
C THR A 193 -4.29 14.87 15.92
N THR A 194 -5.14 13.85 15.78
CA THR A 194 -5.83 13.26 16.91
C THR A 194 -4.75 12.84 17.88
N THR A 195 -4.62 13.58 18.98
CA THR A 195 -3.55 13.33 19.93
C THR A 195 -3.90 12.03 20.60
N THR A 196 -3.17 11.01 20.21
CA THR A 196 -3.39 9.64 20.63
C THR A 196 -2.08 9.12 21.20
N SER A 197 -2.19 8.15 22.10
CA SER A 197 -1.04 7.54 22.73
C SER A 197 -1.11 6.05 22.54
N VAL A 198 0.02 5.46 22.21
CA VAL A 198 0.19 4.01 22.24
C VAL A 198 1.28 3.65 23.22
N ASP A 199 0.96 2.69 24.08
CA ASP A 199 1.92 2.11 25.01
C ASP A 199 2.65 0.97 24.30
N VAL A 200 3.97 1.11 24.17
CA VAL A 200 4.85 0.11 23.56
C VAL A 200 5.62 -0.59 24.66
N THR A 201 5.38 -1.89 24.82
CA THR A 201 6.04 -2.70 25.84
C THR A 201 7.33 -3.30 25.29
N LEU A 202 8.45 -3.03 25.95
CA LEU A 202 9.75 -3.55 25.57
C LEU A 202 10.05 -4.84 26.33
N THR A 203 10.38 -5.89 25.57
CA THR A 203 10.78 -7.20 26.10
C THR A 203 12.19 -7.53 25.60
N PRO A 204 13.24 -7.27 26.41
CA PRO A 204 14.59 -7.66 26.04
C PRO A 204 14.73 -9.18 25.93
N ARG A 205 15.50 -9.66 24.96
CA ARG A 205 15.94 -11.05 24.91
C ARG A 205 16.88 -11.35 26.08
N ALA A 206 16.98 -12.63 26.46
CA ALA A 206 17.92 -13.08 27.48
C ALA A 206 19.35 -12.62 27.13
N GLY A 207 20.05 -12.04 28.11
CA GLY A 207 21.39 -11.47 27.93
C GLY A 207 21.44 -10.00 27.47
N TYR A 208 20.33 -9.41 27.04
CA TYR A 208 20.27 -7.99 26.64
C TYR A 208 19.68 -7.13 27.77
N THR A 209 20.53 -6.53 28.58
CA THR A 209 20.11 -5.64 29.69
C THR A 209 20.72 -4.25 29.55
N GLY A 210 20.30 -3.32 30.40
CA GLY A 210 20.86 -1.96 30.42
C GLY A 210 20.48 -1.15 29.18
N THR A 211 21.30 -0.18 28.81
CA THR A 211 21.00 0.75 27.70
C THR A 211 21.13 0.08 26.34
N GLN A 212 20.03 0.04 25.59
CA GLN A 212 19.96 -0.55 24.27
C GLN A 212 19.48 0.49 23.24
N ARG A 213 19.95 0.35 21.99
CA ARG A 213 19.31 0.96 20.82
C ARG A 213 18.13 0.06 20.43
N VAL A 214 16.92 0.58 20.54
CA VAL A 214 15.69 -0.14 20.19
C VAL A 214 15.08 0.50 18.96
N SER A 215 14.79 -0.29 17.93
CA SER A 215 14.10 0.13 16.70
C SER A 215 12.78 -0.62 16.60
N PHE A 216 11.70 0.11 16.31
CA PHE A 216 10.37 -0.43 16.04
C PHE A 216 9.62 0.56 15.17
N ALA A 217 8.48 0.18 14.61
CA ALA A 217 7.60 1.11 13.93
C ALA A 217 6.21 1.13 14.56
N VAL A 218 5.56 2.27 14.49
CA VAL A 218 4.19 2.46 14.94
C VAL A 218 3.32 2.63 13.70
N PRO A 219 2.55 1.61 13.31
CA PRO A 219 1.59 1.76 12.23
C PRO A 219 0.42 2.64 12.65
N LEU A 220 -0.15 3.35 11.68
CA LEU A 220 -1.14 4.40 11.88
C LEU A 220 -2.30 4.18 10.92
N ALA A 221 -3.51 4.46 11.39
CA ALA A 221 -4.67 4.48 10.50
C ALA A 221 -4.60 5.70 9.57
N LYS A 222 -5.29 5.59 8.43
CA LYS A 222 -5.43 6.68 7.46
C LYS A 222 -5.95 7.96 8.12
N GLY A 223 -5.33 9.08 7.81
CA GLY A 223 -5.66 10.42 8.30
C GLY A 223 -5.12 10.77 9.69
N VAL A 224 -4.42 9.86 10.37
CA VAL A 224 -4.00 10.08 11.77
C VAL A 224 -2.81 11.05 11.91
N LEU A 225 -1.82 10.94 11.01
CA LEU A 225 -0.58 11.72 11.07
C LEU A 225 -0.08 12.01 9.67
N PHE A 226 0.51 13.19 9.45
CA PHE A 226 1.06 13.62 8.16
C PHE A 226 2.54 14.02 8.23
N ASP A 227 3.09 14.11 9.45
CA ASP A 227 4.45 14.56 9.70
C ASP A 227 5.08 13.65 10.77
N PRO A 228 6.15 12.90 10.47
CA PRO A 228 6.80 12.02 11.44
C PRO A 228 7.46 12.79 12.60
N ASP A 229 7.74 14.08 12.44
CA ASP A 229 8.30 14.92 13.51
C ASP A 229 7.26 15.31 14.57
N ARG A 230 5.98 15.00 14.33
CA ARG A 230 4.88 15.13 15.31
C ARG A 230 4.71 13.86 16.15
N VAL A 231 5.81 13.20 16.52
CA VAL A 231 5.81 11.99 17.36
C VAL A 231 6.74 12.13 18.56
N ARG A 232 6.15 12.20 19.75
CA ARG A 232 6.87 12.35 21.02
C ARG A 232 6.93 11.00 21.76
N VAL A 233 8.07 10.67 22.37
CA VAL A 233 8.26 9.39 23.06
C VAL A 233 8.60 9.65 24.52
N LEU A 234 7.82 9.06 25.44
CA LEU A 234 7.99 9.21 26.87
C LEU A 234 8.32 7.85 27.50
N LYS A 235 9.10 7.87 28.58
CA LYS A 235 9.35 6.73 29.46
C LYS A 235 9.09 7.16 30.90
N GLY A 236 8.14 6.51 31.56
CA GLY A 236 7.73 6.89 32.93
C GLY A 236 7.27 8.35 33.04
N GLY A 237 6.63 8.89 31.99
CA GLY A 237 6.17 10.28 31.93
C GLY A 237 7.24 11.31 31.50
N THR A 238 8.51 10.92 31.39
CA THR A 238 9.59 11.80 30.95
C THR A 238 9.89 11.59 29.47
N GLU A 239 9.95 12.67 28.70
CA GLU A 239 10.33 12.60 27.28
C GLU A 239 11.78 12.13 27.11
N ILE A 240 12.01 11.24 26.14
CA ILE A 240 13.32 10.78 25.73
C ILE A 240 13.58 11.13 24.26
N SER A 241 14.85 11.37 23.91
CA SER A 241 15.24 11.56 22.52
C SER A 241 14.89 10.34 21.68
N ALA A 242 14.25 10.58 20.55
CA ALA A 242 13.87 9.57 19.58
C ALA A 242 14.22 10.03 18.16
N GLY A 243 14.62 9.07 17.33
CA GLY A 243 14.74 9.25 15.89
C GLY A 243 13.43 8.82 15.26
N ARG A 244 12.95 9.57 14.27
CA ARG A 244 11.71 9.27 13.54
C ARG A 244 11.98 9.23 12.06
N ARG A 245 11.28 8.35 11.35
CA ARG A 245 11.29 8.29 9.89
C ARG A 245 9.94 7.80 9.39
N GLU A 246 9.42 8.48 8.39
CA GLU A 246 8.28 8.02 7.60
C GLU A 246 8.64 6.74 6.86
N LEU A 247 7.73 5.75 6.87
CA LEU A 247 7.95 4.50 6.14
C LEU A 247 7.14 4.42 4.84
N ALA A 248 5.82 4.64 4.92
CA ALA A 248 4.95 4.62 3.76
C ALA A 248 3.76 5.56 3.97
N VAL A 249 3.10 5.95 2.89
CA VAL A 249 1.97 6.89 2.93
C VAL A 249 0.70 6.28 2.35
N TYR A 250 -0.44 6.73 2.88
CA TYR A 250 -1.75 6.53 2.28
C TYR A 250 -1.93 7.46 1.07
N PRO A 251 -2.87 7.17 0.15
CA PRO A 251 -3.15 8.05 -0.98
C PRO A 251 -3.59 9.47 -0.60
N ASP A 252 -4.05 9.71 0.64
CA ASP A 252 -4.39 11.06 1.14
C ASP A 252 -3.17 11.83 1.71
N GLY A 253 -1.97 11.23 1.65
CA GLY A 253 -0.74 11.80 2.18
C GLY A 253 -0.49 11.54 3.66
N SER A 254 -1.42 10.89 4.37
CA SER A 254 -1.17 10.49 5.77
C SER A 254 -0.19 9.32 5.86
N LEU A 255 0.58 9.26 6.94
CA LEU A 255 1.57 8.21 7.16
C LEU A 255 0.89 6.89 7.53
N ARG A 256 1.33 5.79 6.93
CA ARG A 256 0.95 4.42 7.31
C ARG A 256 1.69 3.90 8.51
N SER A 257 2.95 4.32 8.66
CA SER A 257 3.78 3.89 9.77
C SER A 257 4.96 4.86 9.95
N VAL A 258 5.37 5.01 11.21
CA VAL A 258 6.55 5.80 11.58
C VAL A 258 7.53 4.89 12.29
N GLN A 259 8.74 4.77 11.74
CA GLN A 259 9.85 4.14 12.44
C GLN A 259 10.30 5.04 13.59
N ILE A 260 10.54 4.42 14.73
CA ILE A 260 11.03 5.05 15.94
C ILE A 260 12.29 4.33 16.41
N GLN A 261 13.36 5.08 16.66
CA GLN A 261 14.51 4.57 17.40
C GLN A 261 14.74 5.36 18.68
N VAL A 262 15.04 4.65 19.77
CA VAL A 262 15.38 5.24 21.06
C VAL A 262 16.68 4.66 21.60
N GLN A 263 17.35 5.41 22.47
CA GLN A 263 18.41 4.90 23.33
C GLN A 263 17.91 4.87 24.77
N THR A 264 17.62 3.69 25.30
CA THR A 264 17.02 3.59 26.63
C THR A 264 17.44 2.34 27.37
N SER A 265 17.51 2.44 28.70
CA SER A 265 17.73 1.27 29.56
C SER A 265 16.50 0.36 29.54
N VAL A 266 16.68 -0.91 29.19
CA VAL A 266 15.60 -1.89 29.12
C VAL A 266 15.70 -2.91 30.24
N VAL A 267 14.55 -3.14 30.86
CA VAL A 267 14.24 -4.30 31.71
C VAL A 267 12.90 -4.87 31.24
N SER A 268 12.61 -6.13 31.53
CA SER A 268 11.32 -6.74 31.17
C SER A 268 10.16 -5.89 31.69
N GLY A 269 9.21 -5.55 30.82
CA GLY A 269 8.07 -4.69 31.15
C GLY A 269 8.36 -3.18 31.08
N THR A 270 9.49 -2.75 30.50
CA THR A 270 9.71 -1.32 30.23
C THR A 270 8.66 -0.82 29.23
N VAL A 271 7.89 0.19 29.59
CA VAL A 271 6.86 0.78 28.70
C VAL A 271 7.33 2.14 28.18
N LEU A 272 7.18 2.34 26.87
CA LEU A 272 7.29 3.64 26.22
C LEU A 272 5.90 4.13 25.85
N GLN A 273 5.59 5.40 26.12
CA GLN A 273 4.37 6.04 25.63
C GLN A 273 4.73 6.83 24.39
N VAL A 274 4.22 6.40 23.23
CA VAL A 274 4.39 7.12 21.97
C VAL A 274 3.16 7.98 21.74
N ARG A 275 3.35 9.30 21.83
CA ARG A 275 2.31 10.31 21.62
C ARG A 275 2.35 10.76 20.16
N ILE A 276 1.26 10.49 19.46
CA ILE A 276 1.05 10.82 18.05
C ILE A 276 0.41 12.19 17.95
N GLY A 277 0.92 13.04 17.06
CA GLY A 277 0.46 14.40 16.89
C GLY A 277 1.00 15.39 17.92
N GLU A 278 2.04 15.05 18.68
CA GLU A 278 2.70 15.96 19.62
C GLU A 278 4.09 16.36 19.10
N THR A 279 4.43 17.65 19.20
CA THR A 279 5.77 18.14 18.88
C THR A 279 6.75 17.77 20.00
N PRO A 280 7.85 17.05 19.71
CA PRO A 280 8.91 16.75 20.67
C PRO A 280 9.57 18.02 21.22
N THR A 281 10.01 17.96 22.47
CA THR A 281 10.83 19.02 23.11
C THR A 281 12.31 18.64 23.21
N THR A 282 12.61 17.35 23.02
CA THR A 282 13.98 16.81 23.03
C THR A 282 14.61 16.83 21.65
N ALA A 283 15.94 16.94 21.59
CA ALA A 283 16.68 16.81 20.34
C ALA A 283 16.47 15.42 19.72
N ALA A 284 16.35 15.37 18.39
CA ALA A 284 16.19 14.14 17.64
C ALA A 284 17.41 13.23 17.80
N LEU A 285 17.17 11.93 17.94
CA LEU A 285 18.23 10.91 17.92
C LEU A 285 18.53 10.54 16.48
N SER A 286 19.80 10.51 16.08
CA SER A 286 20.20 10.02 14.76
C SER A 286 19.83 8.53 14.59
N LEU A 287 19.19 8.21 13.47
CA LEU A 287 18.87 6.83 13.11
C LEU A 287 20.13 6.06 12.73
N VAL A 288 20.16 4.78 13.09
CA VAL A 288 21.12 3.79 12.59
C VAL A 288 20.37 2.74 11.77
N ALA A 289 21.06 2.03 10.87
CA ALA A 289 20.43 0.94 10.12
C ALA A 289 19.78 -0.09 11.06
N VAL A 290 18.57 -0.52 10.74
CA VAL A 290 17.80 -1.45 11.59
C VAL A 290 18.59 -2.72 11.88
N SER A 291 19.33 -3.24 10.90
CA SER A 291 20.22 -4.40 11.04
C SER A 291 21.16 -4.34 12.25
N THR A 292 21.62 -3.16 12.66
CA THR A 292 22.50 -3.00 13.84
C THR A 292 21.79 -3.28 15.18
N THR A 293 20.47 -3.18 15.17
CA THR A 293 19.57 -3.49 16.30
C THR A 293 19.11 -4.94 16.29
N LEU A 294 19.32 -5.61 15.15
CA LEU A 294 19.07 -7.03 14.94
C LEU A 294 20.35 -7.81 15.26
N GLU A 295 20.22 -9.11 15.30
CA GLU A 295 21.35 -10.03 15.53
C GLU A 295 21.79 -10.05 17.00
N PRO A 296 21.27 -11.01 17.76
CA PRO A 296 21.88 -11.43 18.98
C PRO A 296 23.21 -12.14 18.69
N ALA A 297 24.07 -12.26 19.70
CA ALA A 297 25.39 -12.87 19.56
C ALA A 297 25.35 -14.35 19.15
N ASP A 298 24.17 -14.99 19.23
CA ASP A 298 23.91 -16.38 18.88
C ASP A 298 23.54 -16.59 17.40
N GLY A 299 23.43 -15.51 16.60
CA GLY A 299 23.03 -15.57 15.19
C GLY A 299 21.53 -15.81 14.96
N THR A 300 20.70 -15.83 16.01
CA THR A 300 19.26 -16.02 15.88
C THR A 300 18.63 -14.77 15.27
N LEU A 301 18.06 -14.86 14.07
CA LEU A 301 17.39 -13.72 13.41
C LEU A 301 16.36 -13.04 14.35
N GLY A 302 16.37 -11.71 14.37
CA GLY A 302 15.44 -10.87 15.14
C GLY A 302 16.11 -9.84 16.06
N PRO A 303 15.30 -8.99 16.70
CA PRO A 303 15.80 -7.85 17.48
C PRO A 303 16.30 -8.27 18.86
N LYS A 304 17.27 -7.52 19.36
CA LYS A 304 17.80 -7.64 20.74
C LYS A 304 16.71 -7.34 21.79
N VAL A 305 15.78 -6.45 21.44
CA VAL A 305 14.65 -6.04 22.27
C VAL A 305 13.39 -6.03 21.41
N TRP A 306 12.38 -6.80 21.82
CA TRP A 306 11.07 -6.78 21.18
C TRP A 306 10.27 -5.57 21.64
N ALA A 307 9.53 -4.94 20.72
CA ALA A 307 8.63 -3.83 21.00
C ALA A 307 7.20 -4.24 20.65
N LEU A 308 6.40 -4.49 21.68
CA LEU A 308 5.02 -4.96 21.54
C LEU A 308 4.06 -3.78 21.54
N LEU A 309 3.18 -3.74 20.55
CA LEU A 309 2.05 -2.83 20.45
C LEU A 309 0.76 -3.57 20.84
N PRO A 310 -0.23 -2.88 21.43
CA PRO A 310 -1.49 -3.50 21.78
C PRO A 310 -2.28 -3.89 20.53
N ALA A 311 -2.98 -5.03 20.60
CA ALA A 311 -3.82 -5.54 19.52
C ALA A 311 -4.85 -4.52 19.02
N SER A 312 -5.43 -3.72 19.93
CA SER A 312 -6.38 -2.66 19.58
C SER A 312 -5.78 -1.62 18.63
N TRP A 313 -4.52 -1.24 18.85
CA TRP A 313 -3.81 -0.30 17.98
C TRP A 313 -3.45 -0.93 16.64
N LEU A 314 -2.87 -2.14 16.67
CA LEU A 314 -2.49 -2.87 15.46
C LEU A 314 -3.69 -3.12 14.55
N SER A 315 -4.79 -3.63 15.10
CA SER A 315 -6.04 -3.86 14.35
C SER A 315 -6.62 -2.55 13.82
N ALA A 316 -6.65 -1.47 14.61
CA ALA A 316 -7.18 -0.19 14.17
C ALA A 316 -6.32 0.49 13.08
N SER A 317 -5.01 0.26 13.09
CA SER A 317 -4.10 0.82 12.08
C SER A 317 -4.31 0.21 10.68
N GLY A 318 -4.83 -1.01 10.60
CA GLY A 318 -4.95 -1.73 9.33
C GLY A 318 -3.62 -2.25 8.76
N VAL A 319 -2.53 -2.24 9.52
CA VAL A 319 -1.18 -2.65 9.06
C VAL A 319 -1.15 -4.06 8.46
N ALA A 320 -1.97 -4.98 8.98
CA ALA A 320 -2.09 -6.35 8.49
C ALA A 320 -3.44 -6.58 7.76
N GLY A 321 -4.02 -5.53 7.19
CA GLY A 321 -5.38 -5.50 6.66
C GLY A 321 -6.44 -5.41 7.76
N PRO A 322 -7.74 -5.57 7.40
CA PRO A 322 -8.83 -5.49 8.36
C PRO A 322 -8.79 -6.61 9.39
N GLN A 323 -8.63 -6.27 10.67
CA GLN A 323 -8.53 -7.21 11.79
C GLN A 323 -9.41 -6.76 12.96
N VAL A 324 -9.73 -7.70 13.84
CA VAL A 324 -10.39 -7.44 15.12
C VAL A 324 -9.59 -8.11 16.23
N PRO A 325 -9.30 -7.43 17.36
CA PRO A 325 -8.62 -8.06 18.49
C PRO A 325 -9.40 -9.27 19.02
N GLU A 326 -8.71 -10.36 19.37
CA GLU A 326 -9.36 -11.59 19.88
C GLU A 326 -10.22 -11.30 21.12
N ALA A 327 -9.75 -10.40 21.99
CA ALA A 327 -10.49 -9.98 23.18
C ALA A 327 -11.87 -9.34 22.88
N VAL A 328 -12.09 -8.87 21.65
CA VAL A 328 -13.38 -8.30 21.22
C VAL A 328 -14.34 -9.38 20.71
N THR A 329 -13.81 -10.48 20.15
CA THR A 329 -14.62 -11.59 19.63
C THR A 329 -14.86 -12.69 20.66
N GLN A 330 -14.01 -12.80 21.68
CA GLN A 330 -14.03 -13.84 22.69
C GLN A 330 -15.42 -14.04 23.32
N GLY A 331 -15.93 -15.28 23.28
CA GLY A 331 -17.22 -15.65 23.87
C GLY A 331 -18.45 -15.17 23.06
N THR A 332 -18.23 -14.63 21.86
CA THR A 332 -19.29 -14.30 20.90
C THR A 332 -19.37 -15.36 19.81
N SER A 333 -20.37 -15.27 18.92
CA SER A 333 -20.45 -16.12 17.73
C SER A 333 -19.34 -15.89 16.69
N LEU A 334 -18.41 -14.97 16.95
CA LEU A 334 -17.33 -14.58 16.04
C LEU A 334 -15.93 -15.11 16.46
N ASP A 335 -15.82 -15.89 17.54
CA ASP A 335 -14.54 -16.39 18.07
C ASP A 335 -14.04 -17.69 17.43
N ALA A 336 -14.65 -18.16 16.33
CA ALA A 336 -14.32 -19.45 15.71
C ALA A 336 -12.83 -19.62 15.41
N PHE A 337 -12.16 -18.55 14.97
CA PHE A 337 -10.73 -18.56 14.67
C PHE A 337 -9.84 -18.67 15.90
N ASP A 338 -10.32 -18.28 17.09
CA ASP A 338 -9.53 -18.33 18.32
C ASP A 338 -9.24 -19.79 18.73
N ASN A 339 -10.10 -20.73 18.30
CA ASN A 339 -9.92 -22.17 18.55
C ASN A 339 -9.17 -22.89 17.42
N VAL A 340 -9.27 -22.40 16.19
CA VAL A 340 -8.65 -23.04 15.01
C VAL A 340 -7.21 -22.56 14.81
N CYS A 341 -6.93 -21.29 15.10
CA CYS A 341 -5.62 -20.68 14.90
C CYS A 341 -4.73 -20.82 16.13
N ASP A 342 -4.14 -21.99 16.28
CA ASP A 342 -3.21 -22.29 17.38
C ASP A 342 -1.82 -21.67 17.14
N TYR A 343 -1.72 -20.36 17.36
CA TYR A 343 -0.48 -19.60 17.26
C TYR A 343 0.61 -20.07 18.24
N GLN A 344 0.25 -20.77 19.33
CA GLN A 344 1.21 -21.24 20.33
C GLN A 344 1.95 -22.49 19.87
N ASN A 345 1.27 -23.38 19.14
CA ASN A 345 1.87 -24.60 18.63
C ASN A 345 2.47 -24.44 17.22
N HIS A 346 1.96 -23.51 16.41
CA HIS A 346 2.45 -23.27 15.04
C HIS A 346 3.61 -22.27 14.91
N THR A 347 4.41 -22.10 15.96
CA THR A 347 5.49 -21.11 16.02
C THR A 347 6.67 -21.40 15.07
N VAL A 348 7.62 -20.46 15.03
CA VAL A 348 8.88 -20.56 14.28
C VAL A 348 9.66 -21.81 14.65
N THR A 349 9.56 -22.28 15.90
CA THR A 349 10.20 -23.52 16.35
C THR A 349 9.66 -24.73 15.57
N GLN A 350 8.33 -24.85 15.46
CA GLN A 350 7.71 -25.93 14.70
C GLN A 350 8.04 -25.79 13.21
N PHE A 351 8.05 -24.57 12.68
CA PHE A 351 8.43 -24.34 11.28
C PHE A 351 9.86 -24.75 10.97
N LEU A 352 10.81 -24.40 11.81
CA LEU A 352 12.21 -24.77 11.61
C LEU A 352 12.40 -26.29 11.54
N SER A 353 11.59 -27.07 12.27
CA SER A 353 11.60 -28.54 12.16
C SER A 353 11.02 -29.09 10.86
N LEU A 354 10.25 -28.27 10.12
CA LEU A 354 9.51 -28.67 8.92
C LEU A 354 9.96 -27.93 7.65
N GLN A 355 10.83 -26.92 7.74
CA GLN A 355 11.18 -25.99 6.66
C GLN A 355 11.83 -26.67 5.43
N THR A 356 12.30 -27.91 5.55
CA THR A 356 12.78 -28.71 4.42
C THR A 356 11.65 -29.24 3.53
N SER A 357 10.41 -29.25 4.03
CA SER A 357 9.21 -29.51 3.24
C SER A 357 8.68 -28.20 2.65
N LYS A 358 8.36 -28.19 1.36
CA LYS A 358 7.71 -27.05 0.69
C LYS A 358 6.30 -26.75 1.22
N ASP A 359 5.64 -27.70 1.88
CA ASP A 359 4.24 -27.56 2.30
C ASP A 359 4.07 -26.47 3.36
N VAL A 360 5.05 -26.32 4.27
CA VAL A 360 4.98 -25.30 5.35
C VAL A 360 5.32 -23.89 4.89
N TRP A 361 5.80 -23.75 3.65
CA TRP A 361 6.01 -22.46 2.99
C TRP A 361 4.78 -22.00 2.21
N LEU A 362 3.75 -22.83 2.09
CA LEU A 362 2.56 -22.49 1.32
C LEU A 362 1.67 -21.51 2.11
N TYR A 363 1.03 -20.58 1.39
CA TYR A 363 0.07 -19.58 1.89
C TYR A 363 0.62 -18.50 2.81
N ASP A 364 1.83 -18.00 2.55
CA ASP A 364 2.42 -16.85 3.24
C ASP A 364 2.23 -16.84 4.78
N ARG A 365 2.99 -17.73 5.42
CA ARG A 365 2.95 -17.91 6.87
C ARG A 365 3.38 -16.68 7.67
N GLY A 366 4.27 -15.85 7.12
CA GLY A 366 4.66 -14.60 7.75
C GLY A 366 3.46 -13.68 7.94
N THR A 367 2.61 -13.56 6.91
CA THR A 367 1.36 -12.80 7.01
C THR A 367 0.37 -13.42 8.00
N ALA A 368 0.24 -14.75 8.04
CA ALA A 368 -0.60 -15.43 9.04
C ALA A 368 -0.20 -15.06 10.48
N MET A 369 1.11 -15.06 10.76
CA MET A 369 1.63 -14.69 12.07
C MET A 369 1.48 -13.20 12.39
N TYR A 370 1.70 -12.31 11.42
CA TYR A 370 1.49 -10.88 11.63
C TYR A 370 0.03 -10.51 11.85
N ARG A 371 -0.90 -11.23 11.23
CA ARG A 371 -2.34 -11.08 11.52
C ARG A 371 -2.69 -11.61 12.90
N GLY A 372 -2.11 -12.75 13.30
CA GLY A 372 -2.16 -13.20 14.69
C GLY A 372 -1.67 -12.13 15.66
N TYR A 373 -0.55 -11.48 15.36
CA TYR A 373 -0.02 -10.37 16.17
C TYR A 373 -0.95 -9.16 16.18
N ALA A 374 -1.54 -8.78 15.06
CA ALA A 374 -2.51 -7.69 15.03
C ALA A 374 -3.76 -7.97 15.89
N ARG A 375 -4.15 -9.25 16.01
CA ARG A 375 -5.30 -9.68 16.82
C ARG A 375 -4.97 -9.89 18.30
N ARG A 376 -3.72 -10.27 18.62
CA ARG A 376 -3.30 -10.69 19.98
C ARG A 376 -2.39 -9.71 20.70
N GLY A 377 -1.56 -8.96 19.96
CA GLY A 377 -0.57 -8.03 20.51
C GLY A 377 0.50 -8.72 21.37
N ASP A 378 0.72 -10.02 21.18
CA ASP A 378 1.60 -10.83 22.03
C ASP A 378 2.97 -11.13 21.41
N LEU A 379 3.90 -11.58 22.26
CA LEU A 379 5.27 -11.85 21.84
C LEU A 379 5.36 -13.08 20.94
N VAL A 380 4.54 -14.11 21.16
CA VAL A 380 4.62 -15.38 20.44
C VAL A 380 4.39 -15.15 18.95
N THR A 381 3.32 -14.44 18.61
CA THR A 381 2.98 -14.11 17.23
C THR A 381 3.95 -13.11 16.60
N LEU A 382 4.39 -12.09 17.35
CA LEU A 382 5.39 -11.13 16.87
C LEU A 382 6.73 -11.82 16.56
N GLU A 383 7.23 -12.64 17.49
CA GLU A 383 8.50 -13.35 17.31
C GLU A 383 8.42 -14.26 16.09
N SER A 384 7.35 -15.04 15.97
CA SER A 384 7.14 -15.90 14.82
C SER A 384 7.08 -15.12 13.51
N GLY A 385 6.18 -14.14 13.40
CA GLY A 385 6.04 -13.34 12.17
C GLY A 385 7.34 -12.67 11.75
N TYR A 386 8.09 -12.14 12.73
CA TYR A 386 9.41 -11.58 12.50
C TYR A 386 10.38 -12.62 11.94
N ARG A 387 10.64 -13.68 12.70
CA ARG A 387 11.75 -14.61 12.42
C ARG A 387 11.54 -15.36 11.13
N GLU A 388 10.30 -15.71 10.84
CA GLU A 388 9.93 -16.49 9.67
C GLU A 388 9.98 -15.67 8.39
N THR A 389 9.53 -14.42 8.46
CA THR A 389 9.69 -13.46 7.35
C THR A 389 11.17 -13.15 7.11
N ALA A 390 11.97 -13.05 8.19
CA ALA A 390 13.41 -12.89 8.07
C ALA A 390 14.09 -14.13 7.44
N ILE A 391 13.65 -15.34 7.76
CA ILE A 391 14.12 -16.58 7.12
C ILE A 391 13.76 -16.59 5.63
N TYR A 392 12.52 -16.21 5.28
CA TYR A 392 12.10 -16.09 3.88
C TYR A 392 12.98 -15.11 3.11
N ARG A 393 13.16 -13.89 3.65
CA ARG A 393 14.04 -12.87 3.06
C ARG A 393 15.49 -13.31 2.95
N ALA A 394 16.02 -14.00 3.97
CA ALA A 394 17.40 -14.48 3.98
C ALA A 394 17.65 -15.55 2.90
N GLY A 395 16.60 -16.29 2.50
CA GLY A 395 16.65 -17.24 1.41
C GLY A 395 16.56 -16.62 0.00
N LEU A 396 16.25 -15.32 -0.11
CA LEU A 396 16.20 -14.66 -1.42
C LEU A 396 17.60 -14.47 -1.99
N THR A 397 17.73 -14.73 -3.29
CA THR A 397 18.96 -14.48 -4.06
C THR A 397 18.62 -13.75 -5.36
N GLY A 398 19.57 -13.02 -5.93
CA GLY A 398 19.31 -12.14 -7.08
C GLY A 398 18.52 -10.89 -6.70
N THR A 399 18.18 -10.09 -7.70
CA THR A 399 17.34 -8.88 -7.59
C THR A 399 16.43 -8.75 -8.81
N GLY A 400 15.34 -8.01 -8.68
CA GLY A 400 14.33 -7.78 -9.70
C GLY A 400 13.84 -9.07 -10.36
N THR A 401 13.84 -9.08 -11.70
CA THR A 401 13.46 -10.28 -12.48
C THR A 401 14.35 -11.51 -12.26
N SER A 402 15.57 -11.33 -11.71
CA SER A 402 16.49 -12.42 -11.39
C SER A 402 16.30 -13.02 -10.00
N THR A 403 15.39 -12.46 -9.19
CA THR A 403 15.12 -12.94 -7.83
C THR A 403 14.73 -14.41 -7.81
N ARG A 404 15.21 -15.16 -6.82
CA ARG A 404 14.85 -16.57 -6.57
C ARG A 404 14.55 -16.76 -5.09
N ILE A 405 13.53 -17.55 -4.80
CA ILE A 405 13.16 -17.97 -3.45
C ILE A 405 13.86 -19.29 -3.07
N ALA A 406 14.15 -19.48 -1.79
CA ALA A 406 14.77 -20.72 -1.28
C ALA A 406 13.75 -21.82 -0.91
N VAL A 407 12.56 -21.81 -1.51
CA VAL A 407 11.54 -22.83 -1.20
C VAL A 407 11.92 -24.17 -1.87
N PRO A 408 11.99 -25.28 -1.11
CA PRO A 408 12.45 -26.57 -1.62
C PRO A 408 11.70 -27.04 -2.88
N SER A 409 12.44 -27.21 -3.99
CA SER A 409 11.90 -27.66 -5.29
C SER A 409 10.79 -26.78 -5.89
N SER A 410 10.68 -25.52 -5.43
CA SER A 410 9.61 -24.59 -5.86
C SER A 410 10.14 -23.18 -6.16
N GLY A 411 11.43 -23.05 -6.49
CA GLY A 411 12.12 -21.76 -6.67
C GLY A 411 11.51 -20.82 -7.74
N ASP A 412 10.80 -21.38 -8.72
CA ASP A 412 10.12 -20.65 -9.80
C ASP A 412 8.59 -20.80 -9.75
N ASP A 413 8.05 -21.38 -8.67
CA ASP A 413 6.62 -21.55 -8.50
C ASP A 413 6.02 -20.27 -7.89
N LEU A 414 5.30 -19.50 -8.73
CA LEU A 414 4.81 -18.16 -8.40
C LEU A 414 3.99 -18.13 -7.11
N LYS A 415 3.23 -19.17 -6.78
CA LYS A 415 2.40 -19.18 -5.56
C LYS A 415 3.19 -19.15 -4.24
N TYR A 416 4.53 -19.23 -4.29
CA TYR A 416 5.43 -19.11 -3.14
C TYR A 416 6.16 -17.75 -3.07
N HIS A 417 5.86 -16.83 -3.98
CA HIS A 417 6.45 -15.49 -4.04
C HIS A 417 5.57 -14.51 -3.26
N TYR A 418 5.97 -14.18 -2.04
CA TYR A 418 5.17 -13.39 -1.09
C TYR A 418 5.81 -12.04 -0.82
N ALA A 419 5.23 -10.98 -1.39
CA ALA A 419 5.63 -9.60 -1.05
C ALA A 419 4.89 -9.06 0.19
N GLN A 420 3.74 -9.64 0.54
CA GLN A 420 2.88 -9.13 1.61
C GLN A 420 3.52 -9.22 3.00
N ASN A 421 4.07 -10.37 3.39
CA ASN A 421 4.77 -10.47 4.68
C ASN A 421 5.98 -9.54 4.75
N LEU A 422 6.74 -9.39 3.66
CA LEU A 422 7.88 -8.49 3.56
C LEU A 422 7.45 -7.03 3.76
N ALA A 423 6.36 -6.61 3.10
CA ALA A 423 5.78 -5.28 3.26
C ALA A 423 5.26 -5.03 4.69
N ILE A 424 4.54 -5.99 5.28
CA ILE A 424 4.07 -5.88 6.68
C ILE A 424 5.27 -5.82 7.64
N HIS A 425 6.32 -6.62 7.40
CA HIS A 425 7.55 -6.58 8.19
C HIS A 425 8.19 -5.20 8.12
N TYR A 426 8.31 -4.62 6.93
CA TYR A 426 8.81 -3.26 6.75
C TYR A 426 7.97 -2.25 7.54
N LEU A 427 6.64 -2.29 7.42
CA LEU A 427 5.73 -1.38 8.12
C LEU A 427 5.79 -1.51 9.65
N LEU A 428 6.22 -2.64 10.20
CA LEU A 428 6.36 -2.89 11.64
C LEU A 428 7.77 -2.63 12.19
N THR A 429 8.78 -2.49 11.33
CA THR A 429 10.19 -2.45 11.74
C THR A 429 10.99 -1.27 11.19
N GLY A 430 10.62 -0.78 10.01
CA GLY A 430 11.40 0.16 9.21
C GLY A 430 12.66 -0.45 8.61
N ASP A 431 12.74 -1.77 8.41
CA ASP A 431 13.91 -2.42 7.81
C ASP A 431 13.82 -2.40 6.27
N ASP A 432 14.53 -1.46 5.64
CA ASP A 432 14.49 -1.23 4.19
C ASP A 432 14.83 -2.49 3.37
N ARG A 433 15.60 -3.44 3.93
CA ARG A 433 15.92 -4.71 3.25
C ARG A 433 14.70 -5.56 2.94
N PHE A 434 13.58 -5.34 3.62
CA PHE A 434 12.31 -6.03 3.38
C PHE A 434 11.43 -5.28 2.39
N ARG A 435 11.53 -3.94 2.32
CA ARG A 435 10.87 -3.15 1.27
C ARG A 435 11.44 -3.51 -0.11
N GLU A 436 12.76 -3.47 -0.24
CA GLU A 436 13.48 -3.85 -1.48
C GLU A 436 13.17 -5.30 -1.87
N ALA A 437 13.15 -6.20 -0.89
CA ALA A 437 12.80 -7.61 -1.15
C ALA A 437 11.34 -7.77 -1.62
N ALA A 438 10.41 -6.94 -1.16
CA ALA A 438 9.02 -6.97 -1.62
C ALA A 438 8.92 -6.55 -3.09
N GLU A 439 9.67 -5.52 -3.50
CA GLU A 439 9.79 -5.06 -4.89
C GLU A 439 10.41 -6.14 -5.77
N ASP A 440 11.56 -6.69 -5.37
CA ASP A 440 12.26 -7.78 -6.05
C ASP A 440 11.36 -9.00 -6.29
N VAL A 441 10.58 -9.38 -5.28
CA VAL A 441 9.62 -10.48 -5.37
C VAL A 441 8.49 -10.14 -6.35
N ALA A 442 7.96 -8.92 -6.33
CA ALA A 442 6.91 -8.48 -7.25
C ALA A 442 7.39 -8.44 -8.71
N GLU A 443 8.59 -7.95 -8.97
CA GLU A 443 9.19 -8.01 -10.32
C GLU A 443 9.39 -9.44 -10.80
N ARG A 444 9.85 -10.33 -9.91
CA ARG A 444 9.99 -11.76 -10.25
C ARG A 444 8.67 -12.40 -10.60
N VAL A 445 7.61 -12.13 -9.84
CA VAL A 445 6.25 -12.60 -10.13
C VAL A 445 5.81 -12.17 -11.53
N ALA A 446 6.02 -10.90 -11.91
CA ALA A 446 5.71 -10.42 -13.26
C ALA A 446 6.51 -11.14 -14.35
N SER A 447 7.77 -11.50 -14.08
CA SER A 447 8.59 -12.27 -15.04
C SER A 447 8.17 -13.73 -15.17
N LEU A 448 7.65 -14.34 -14.09
CA LEU A 448 7.18 -15.73 -14.08
C LEU A 448 5.83 -15.89 -14.76
N TRP A 449 5.00 -14.84 -14.76
CA TRP A 449 3.66 -14.89 -15.33
C TRP A 449 3.28 -13.57 -16.00
N SER A 450 3.81 -13.37 -17.20
CA SER A 450 3.65 -12.14 -17.99
C SER A 450 2.25 -11.95 -18.59
N SER A 451 1.42 -13.00 -18.60
CA SER A 451 0.05 -12.99 -19.12
C SER A 451 -0.91 -13.56 -18.07
N PRO A 452 -1.41 -12.72 -17.14
CA PRO A 452 -2.26 -13.17 -16.03
C PRO A 452 -3.70 -13.53 -16.45
N GLY A 453 -4.05 -13.35 -17.72
CA GLY A 453 -5.36 -13.72 -18.26
C GLY A 453 -5.53 -15.23 -18.46
N TYR A 454 -6.79 -15.62 -18.68
CA TYR A 454 -7.19 -17.00 -18.94
C TYR A 454 -7.90 -17.07 -20.30
N ALA A 455 -7.47 -18.01 -21.15
CA ALA A 455 -7.96 -18.16 -22.52
C ALA A 455 -9.11 -19.17 -22.66
N GLY A 456 -9.58 -19.75 -21.55
CA GLY A 456 -10.77 -20.61 -21.53
C GLY A 456 -10.50 -22.07 -21.91
N GLY A 457 -9.25 -22.52 -21.87
CA GLY A 457 -8.84 -23.89 -22.22
C GLY A 457 -8.11 -24.62 -21.08
N ALA A 458 -7.12 -25.42 -21.45
CA ALA A 458 -6.22 -26.10 -20.51
C ALA A 458 -4.96 -25.26 -20.19
N ASP A 459 -4.98 -23.97 -20.55
CA ASP A 459 -3.93 -23.03 -20.18
C ASP A 459 -3.89 -22.85 -18.67
N PHE A 460 -2.68 -22.72 -18.13
CA PHE A 460 -2.47 -22.66 -16.70
C PHE A 460 -3.06 -21.38 -16.11
N TRP A 461 -4.04 -21.55 -15.21
CA TRP A 461 -4.60 -20.48 -14.41
C TRP A 461 -5.24 -21.05 -13.15
N THR A 462 -4.97 -20.45 -11.98
CA THR A 462 -5.72 -20.75 -10.75
C THR A 462 -5.93 -19.49 -9.94
N GLU A 463 -7.00 -19.44 -9.13
CA GLU A 463 -7.28 -18.30 -8.26
C GLU A 463 -6.14 -18.06 -7.26
N ARG A 464 -5.43 -19.12 -6.89
CA ARG A 464 -4.26 -19.04 -6.00
C ARG A 464 -3.11 -18.27 -6.65
N HIS A 465 -2.77 -18.59 -7.90
CA HIS A 465 -1.72 -17.85 -8.62
C HIS A 465 -2.15 -16.42 -8.89
N ALA A 466 -3.41 -16.21 -9.30
CA ALA A 466 -3.98 -14.88 -9.51
C ALA A 466 -3.94 -14.03 -8.23
N GLY A 467 -4.35 -14.61 -7.10
CA GLY A 467 -4.35 -13.94 -5.81
C GLY A 467 -2.94 -13.57 -5.35
N PHE A 468 -1.99 -14.50 -5.35
CA PHE A 468 -0.62 -14.20 -4.91
C PHE A 468 0.11 -13.26 -5.86
N ALA A 469 -0.13 -13.34 -7.17
CA ALA A 469 0.44 -12.38 -8.12
C ALA A 469 -0.02 -10.95 -7.82
N LEU A 470 -1.34 -10.76 -7.68
CA LEU A 470 -1.90 -9.44 -7.39
C LEU A 470 -1.49 -8.93 -5.99
N LEU A 471 -1.47 -9.80 -4.99
CA LEU A 471 -0.95 -9.44 -3.66
C LEU A 471 0.51 -9.01 -3.70
N ALA A 472 1.34 -9.65 -4.53
CA ALA A 472 2.73 -9.24 -4.70
C ALA A 472 2.83 -7.80 -5.21
N TYR A 473 2.10 -7.47 -6.28
CA TYR A 473 2.12 -6.12 -6.86
C TYR A 473 1.57 -5.07 -5.91
N VAL A 474 0.41 -5.33 -5.30
CA VAL A 474 -0.28 -4.33 -4.46
C VAL A 474 0.51 -4.06 -3.18
N TRP A 475 1.03 -5.10 -2.52
CA TRP A 475 1.79 -4.90 -1.28
C TRP A 475 3.18 -4.30 -1.51
N ALA A 476 3.87 -4.65 -2.59
CA ALA A 476 5.09 -3.94 -2.98
C ALA A 476 4.78 -2.46 -3.27
N ARG A 477 3.69 -2.18 -3.99
CA ARG A 477 3.26 -0.81 -4.30
C ARG A 477 2.93 0.02 -3.06
N ILE A 478 2.42 -0.61 -1.99
CA ILE A 478 2.11 0.08 -0.72
C ILE A 478 3.39 0.61 -0.06
N VAL A 479 4.50 -0.12 -0.16
CA VAL A 479 5.72 0.18 0.61
C VAL A 479 6.84 0.77 -0.23
N THR A 480 6.77 0.68 -1.56
CA THR A 480 7.81 1.18 -2.46
C THR A 480 7.98 2.68 -2.38
N ASP A 481 9.22 3.14 -2.58
CA ASP A 481 9.55 4.56 -2.70
C ASP A 481 9.77 5.01 -4.15
N ASP A 482 9.97 4.08 -5.09
CA ASP A 482 10.41 4.40 -6.45
C ASP A 482 9.68 3.64 -7.57
N GLN A 483 9.00 2.52 -7.29
CA GLN A 483 8.37 1.65 -8.30
C GLN A 483 6.84 1.73 -8.35
N GLY A 484 6.24 2.71 -7.65
CA GLY A 484 4.78 2.79 -7.47
C GLY A 484 3.98 2.74 -8.77
N ALA A 485 4.41 3.46 -9.82
CA ALA A 485 3.72 3.50 -11.10
C ALA A 485 3.77 2.16 -11.87
N GLN A 486 4.93 1.48 -11.85
CA GLN A 486 5.12 0.19 -12.52
C GLN A 486 4.28 -0.89 -11.84
N LEU A 487 4.34 -0.97 -10.51
CA LEU A 487 3.59 -1.95 -9.73
C LEU A 487 2.07 -1.73 -9.84
N GLU A 488 1.63 -0.46 -9.90
CA GLU A 488 0.23 -0.13 -10.16
C GLU A 488 -0.21 -0.55 -11.56
N ALA A 489 0.62 -0.38 -12.59
CA ALA A 489 0.33 -0.85 -13.95
C ALA A 489 0.21 -2.39 -14.03
N LEU A 490 1.08 -3.12 -13.33
CA LEU A 490 1.01 -4.58 -13.22
C LEU A 490 -0.30 -5.02 -12.53
N ALA A 491 -0.64 -4.39 -11.40
CA ALA A 491 -1.90 -4.65 -10.70
C ALA A 491 -3.13 -4.36 -11.57
N ASN A 492 -3.16 -3.21 -12.27
CA ASN A 492 -4.25 -2.85 -13.17
C ASN A 492 -4.41 -3.84 -14.33
N THR A 493 -3.30 -4.32 -14.87
CA THR A 493 -3.29 -5.34 -15.95
C THR A 493 -3.87 -6.66 -15.45
N ALA A 494 -3.42 -7.13 -14.29
CA ALA A 494 -3.92 -8.35 -13.65
C ALA A 494 -5.43 -8.25 -13.35
N VAL A 495 -5.87 -7.17 -12.71
CA VAL A 495 -7.29 -6.95 -12.38
C VAL A 495 -8.15 -6.88 -13.63
N SER A 496 -7.71 -6.16 -14.67
CA SER A 496 -8.43 -6.11 -15.95
C SER A 496 -8.65 -7.51 -16.52
N ALA A 497 -7.62 -8.36 -16.49
CA ALA A 497 -7.68 -9.73 -16.97
C ALA A 497 -8.65 -10.60 -16.14
N TYR A 498 -8.61 -10.48 -14.81
CA TYR A 498 -9.50 -11.24 -13.91
C TYR A 498 -10.96 -10.82 -14.05
N LEU A 499 -11.22 -9.52 -14.23
CA LEU A 499 -12.58 -9.01 -14.47
C LEU A 499 -13.13 -9.50 -15.81
N ALA A 500 -12.32 -9.48 -16.87
CA ALA A 500 -12.69 -10.01 -18.18
C ALA A 500 -13.00 -11.51 -18.10
N MET A 501 -12.13 -12.27 -17.44
CA MET A 501 -12.32 -13.70 -17.21
C MET A 501 -13.62 -14.00 -16.46
N GLN A 502 -13.85 -13.35 -15.31
CA GLN A 502 -15.06 -13.56 -14.51
C GLN A 502 -16.31 -13.24 -15.32
N ALA A 503 -16.29 -12.20 -16.16
CA ALA A 503 -17.42 -11.82 -17.00
C ALA A 503 -17.68 -12.82 -18.14
N GLN A 504 -16.63 -13.43 -18.69
CA GLN A 504 -16.71 -14.25 -19.89
C GLN A 504 -17.00 -15.73 -19.61
N TYR A 505 -16.41 -16.31 -18.56
CA TYR A 505 -16.37 -17.76 -18.38
C TYR A 505 -17.22 -18.29 -17.20
N PRO A 506 -17.81 -19.49 -17.32
CA PRO A 506 -18.00 -20.18 -18.60
C PRO A 506 -19.03 -19.41 -19.45
N THR A 507 -18.90 -19.51 -20.77
CA THR A 507 -19.77 -18.76 -21.72
C THR A 507 -21.23 -19.19 -21.67
N THR A 508 -21.49 -20.38 -21.12
CA THR A 508 -22.84 -20.94 -20.91
C THR A 508 -23.51 -20.43 -19.63
N TRP A 509 -22.77 -19.80 -18.70
CA TRP A 509 -23.33 -19.30 -17.46
C TRP A 509 -23.97 -17.93 -17.66
N THR A 510 -25.27 -17.85 -17.44
CA THR A 510 -26.11 -16.68 -17.77
C THR A 510 -26.35 -15.76 -16.58
N ASP A 511 -26.15 -16.22 -15.34
CA ASP A 511 -26.34 -15.38 -14.16
C ASP A 511 -25.15 -14.40 -14.02
N SER A 512 -25.37 -13.15 -14.39
CA SER A 512 -24.35 -12.10 -14.30
C SER A 512 -24.17 -11.54 -12.87
N ALA A 513 -25.09 -11.85 -11.96
CA ALA A 513 -25.11 -11.33 -10.59
C ALA A 513 -24.44 -12.27 -9.58
N ALA A 514 -24.29 -13.56 -9.91
CA ALA A 514 -23.58 -14.56 -9.13
C ALA A 514 -22.61 -15.33 -10.03
N ARG A 515 -21.30 -15.04 -9.92
CA ARG A 515 -20.25 -15.60 -10.79
C ARG A 515 -18.97 -15.84 -10.02
N CYS A 516 -18.31 -16.95 -10.31
CA CYS A 516 -16.95 -17.18 -9.84
C CYS A 516 -15.91 -16.83 -10.92
N PHE A 517 -14.62 -16.90 -10.56
CA PHE A 517 -13.52 -16.86 -11.52
C PHE A 517 -13.39 -18.24 -12.16
N ALA A 518 -14.34 -18.57 -13.03
CA ALA A 518 -14.50 -19.92 -13.54
C ALA A 518 -13.38 -20.30 -14.52
N HIS A 519 -12.80 -21.48 -14.30
CA HIS A 519 -11.79 -22.11 -15.14
C HIS A 519 -11.96 -23.63 -15.07
N THR A 520 -11.21 -24.37 -15.88
CA THR A 520 -11.27 -25.83 -15.88
C THR A 520 -10.40 -26.41 -14.77
N ALA A 521 -10.83 -27.51 -14.15
CA ALA A 521 -10.00 -28.26 -13.20
C ALA A 521 -8.67 -28.76 -13.82
N ASP A 522 -8.63 -28.94 -15.14
CA ASP A 522 -7.40 -29.25 -15.89
C ASP A 522 -6.31 -28.19 -15.67
N SER A 523 -6.70 -26.93 -15.43
CA SER A 523 -5.78 -25.84 -15.12
C SER A 523 -5.06 -26.03 -13.77
N HIS A 524 -5.58 -26.92 -12.90
CA HIS A 524 -4.93 -27.38 -11.66
C HIS A 524 -4.11 -28.67 -11.84
N GLY A 525 -4.14 -29.27 -13.03
CA GLY A 525 -3.64 -30.63 -13.24
C GLY A 525 -4.55 -31.70 -12.63
N GLU A 526 -5.82 -31.39 -12.37
CA GLU A 526 -6.81 -32.30 -11.79
C GLU A 526 -7.77 -32.82 -12.87
N SER A 527 -8.15 -34.11 -12.79
CA SER A 527 -8.75 -34.85 -13.92
C SER A 527 -10.27 -34.80 -14.03
N TYR A 528 -10.96 -34.04 -13.17
CA TYR A 528 -12.42 -33.92 -13.20
C TYR A 528 -12.93 -32.81 -14.13
N GLY A 529 -12.04 -32.16 -14.89
CA GLY A 529 -12.27 -31.58 -16.24
C GLY A 529 -13.42 -30.62 -16.46
N THR A 530 -14.03 -30.07 -15.41
CA THR A 530 -15.28 -29.28 -15.50
C THR A 530 -15.05 -27.83 -15.14
N TRP A 531 -15.96 -26.98 -15.63
CA TRP A 531 -15.97 -25.56 -15.32
C TRP A 531 -16.34 -25.33 -13.87
N GLY A 532 -15.57 -24.51 -13.18
CA GLY A 532 -15.84 -24.20 -11.79
C GLY A 532 -14.82 -23.29 -11.16
N CYS A 533 -14.88 -23.20 -9.83
CA CYS A 533 -13.89 -22.52 -9.02
C CYS A 533 -13.72 -23.25 -7.70
N SER A 534 -12.59 -23.00 -7.04
CA SER A 534 -12.41 -23.40 -5.65
C SER A 534 -12.84 -22.26 -4.72
N PRO A 535 -13.85 -22.45 -3.86
CA PRO A 535 -14.27 -21.42 -2.90
C PRO A 535 -13.14 -20.95 -2.00
N TRP A 536 -12.24 -21.85 -1.60
CA TRP A 536 -11.15 -21.55 -0.68
C TRP A 536 -9.97 -20.85 -1.39
N MET A 537 -9.59 -21.24 -2.61
CA MET A 537 -8.58 -20.51 -3.38
C MET A 537 -9.10 -19.14 -3.83
N SER A 538 -10.39 -19.05 -4.15
CA SER A 538 -11.07 -17.81 -4.51
C SER A 538 -11.01 -16.75 -3.41
N ALA A 539 -10.90 -17.14 -2.13
CA ALA A 539 -10.72 -16.21 -1.03
C ALA A 539 -9.38 -15.45 -1.09
N ILE A 540 -8.31 -16.08 -1.61
CA ILE A 540 -7.00 -15.44 -1.80
C ILE A 540 -7.10 -14.36 -2.87
N LEU A 541 -7.78 -14.64 -3.97
CA LEU A 541 -8.02 -13.66 -5.03
C LEU A 541 -8.98 -12.55 -4.56
N ALA A 542 -9.99 -12.87 -3.75
CA ALA A 542 -10.88 -11.86 -3.18
C ALA A 542 -10.16 -10.91 -2.22
N GLU A 543 -9.25 -11.43 -1.39
CA GLU A 543 -8.36 -10.60 -0.57
C GLU A 543 -7.52 -9.67 -1.46
N ALA A 544 -6.88 -10.22 -2.50
CA ALA A 544 -6.04 -9.44 -3.41
C ALA A 544 -6.82 -8.30 -4.09
N LEU A 545 -8.06 -8.59 -4.53
CA LEU A 545 -8.96 -7.62 -5.14
C LEU A 545 -9.47 -6.57 -4.14
N ASP A 546 -9.68 -6.93 -2.88
CA ASP A 546 -10.13 -6.00 -1.84
C ASP A 546 -9.02 -5.02 -1.45
N VAL A 547 -7.80 -5.53 -1.27
CA VAL A 547 -6.63 -4.69 -1.02
C VAL A 547 -6.38 -3.80 -2.24
N TYR A 548 -6.41 -4.35 -3.46
CA TYR A 548 -6.34 -3.53 -4.68
C TYR A 548 -7.38 -2.41 -4.64
N ALA A 549 -8.67 -2.72 -4.50
CA ALA A 549 -9.74 -1.71 -4.55
C ALA A 549 -9.64 -0.65 -3.44
N THR A 550 -9.01 -0.97 -2.32
CA THR A 550 -8.79 -0.05 -1.19
C THR A 550 -7.58 0.86 -1.44
N GLU A 551 -6.54 0.32 -2.06
CA GLU A 551 -5.23 0.95 -2.18
C GLU A 551 -5.02 1.66 -3.51
N ALA A 552 -5.50 1.06 -4.60
CA ALA A 552 -5.21 1.43 -5.96
C ALA A 552 -6.45 1.30 -6.86
N GLY A 553 -6.60 2.26 -7.76
CA GLY A 553 -7.08 1.89 -9.08
C GLY A 553 -8.41 2.49 -9.50
N THR A 554 -8.36 2.97 -10.72
CA THR A 554 -9.47 3.28 -11.61
C THR A 554 -10.48 2.13 -11.77
N LEU A 555 -10.09 0.88 -11.44
CA LEU A 555 -10.93 -0.32 -11.52
C LEU A 555 -11.50 -0.79 -10.17
N ALA A 556 -11.32 -0.03 -9.08
CA ALA A 556 -11.75 -0.43 -7.73
C ALA A 556 -13.24 -0.82 -7.65
N ALA A 557 -14.11 -0.13 -8.39
CA ALA A 557 -15.54 -0.48 -8.47
C ALA A 557 -15.77 -1.85 -9.13
N GLY A 558 -15.01 -2.17 -10.18
CA GLY A 558 -15.06 -3.45 -10.85
C GLY A 558 -14.59 -4.60 -9.95
N ALA A 559 -13.47 -4.40 -9.24
CA ALA A 559 -12.94 -5.35 -8.28
C ALA A 559 -13.94 -5.66 -7.14
N ARG A 560 -14.53 -4.62 -6.52
CA ARG A 560 -15.59 -4.81 -5.50
C ARG A 560 -16.81 -5.56 -6.05
N SER A 561 -17.26 -5.20 -7.26
CA SER A 561 -18.36 -5.89 -7.93
C SER A 561 -18.05 -7.38 -8.17
N ALA A 562 -16.82 -7.70 -8.56
CA ALA A 562 -16.39 -9.07 -8.78
C ALA A 562 -16.39 -9.90 -7.50
N ILE A 563 -15.93 -9.33 -6.38
CA ILE A 563 -16.00 -9.98 -5.06
C ILE A 563 -17.45 -10.24 -4.65
N ILE A 564 -18.35 -9.27 -4.85
CA ILE A 564 -19.78 -9.44 -4.53
C ILE A 564 -20.41 -10.58 -5.34
N LYS A 565 -20.13 -10.65 -6.66
CA LYS A 565 -20.61 -11.75 -7.52
C LYS A 565 -20.09 -13.11 -7.07
N LEU A 566 -18.83 -13.17 -6.66
CA LEU A 566 -18.18 -14.38 -6.17
C LEU A 566 -18.79 -14.82 -4.83
N GLY A 567 -18.99 -13.91 -3.88
CA GLY A 567 -19.65 -14.23 -2.61
C GLY A 567 -21.07 -14.73 -2.80
N LYS A 568 -21.83 -14.17 -3.75
CA LYS A 568 -23.20 -14.63 -4.07
C LYS A 568 -23.25 -16.06 -4.59
N ILE A 569 -22.38 -16.43 -5.53
CA ILE A 569 -22.39 -17.80 -6.05
C ILE A 569 -21.88 -18.79 -5.00
N VAL A 570 -20.87 -18.43 -4.20
CA VAL A 570 -20.36 -19.30 -3.12
C VAL A 570 -21.38 -19.47 -2.00
N ALA A 571 -22.12 -18.41 -1.63
CA ALA A 571 -23.19 -18.50 -0.65
C ALA A 571 -24.34 -19.40 -1.13
N ARG A 572 -24.73 -19.27 -2.40
CA ARG A 572 -25.87 -19.99 -2.98
C ARG A 572 -25.53 -21.45 -3.28
N ASP A 573 -24.43 -21.69 -3.99
CA ASP A 573 -24.12 -22.97 -4.63
C ASP A 573 -22.84 -23.62 -4.05
N GLY A 574 -21.96 -22.85 -3.40
CA GLY A 574 -20.65 -23.31 -2.93
C GLY A 574 -20.65 -24.23 -1.70
N ARG A 575 -21.77 -24.89 -1.39
CA ARG A 575 -21.96 -25.73 -0.20
C ARG A 575 -22.62 -27.05 -0.54
N ASP A 576 -22.21 -28.12 0.12
CA ASP A 576 -22.87 -29.42 0.03
C ASP A 576 -24.21 -29.46 0.78
N GLY A 577 -24.91 -30.60 0.69
CA GLY A 577 -26.21 -30.80 1.34
C GLY A 577 -26.19 -30.71 2.88
N THR A 578 -25.01 -30.70 3.51
CA THR A 578 -24.83 -30.51 4.96
C THR A 578 -24.49 -29.05 5.32
N GLY A 579 -24.33 -28.19 4.31
CA GLY A 579 -23.92 -26.80 4.47
C GLY A 579 -22.40 -26.61 4.53
N LYS A 580 -21.60 -27.67 4.33
CA LYS A 580 -20.14 -27.60 4.32
C LYS A 580 -19.65 -27.01 2.99
N PRO A 581 -18.67 -26.10 3.00
CA PRO A 581 -18.12 -25.58 1.75
C PRO A 581 -17.56 -26.68 0.85
N LEU A 582 -17.80 -26.52 -0.46
CA LEU A 582 -17.26 -27.42 -1.47
C LEU A 582 -15.76 -27.19 -1.65
N TYR A 583 -15.02 -28.25 -2.00
CA TYR A 583 -13.64 -28.14 -2.45
C TYR A 583 -13.59 -27.49 -3.84
N TRP A 584 -14.51 -27.91 -4.71
CA TRP A 584 -14.74 -27.37 -6.05
C TRP A 584 -16.24 -27.16 -6.28
N LEU A 585 -16.59 -25.93 -6.67
CA LEU A 585 -17.93 -25.56 -7.10
C LEU A 585 -18.02 -25.67 -8.62
N GLY A 586 -18.81 -26.63 -9.11
CA GLY A 586 -19.10 -26.79 -10.53
C GLY A 586 -20.07 -25.71 -11.02
N VAL A 587 -19.70 -24.99 -12.08
CA VAL A 587 -20.52 -23.91 -12.65
C VAL A 587 -21.05 -24.32 -14.01
N GLY A 588 -22.38 -24.34 -14.13
CA GLY A 588 -23.06 -24.80 -15.35
C GLY A 588 -23.08 -26.33 -15.51
N SER A 589 -22.76 -27.08 -14.45
CA SER A 589 -22.78 -28.55 -14.41
C SER A 589 -23.04 -29.04 -12.98
N ALA A 590 -23.48 -30.29 -12.81
CA ALA A 590 -23.64 -30.94 -11.49
C ALA A 590 -22.33 -31.60 -10.98
N SER A 591 -21.18 -30.98 -11.26
CA SER A 591 -19.85 -31.57 -11.09
C SER A 591 -19.11 -31.02 -9.86
N ASP A 592 -19.85 -30.83 -8.77
CA ASP A 592 -19.31 -30.38 -7.50
C ASP A 592 -18.39 -31.44 -6.88
N VAL A 593 -17.32 -30.99 -6.23
CA VAL A 593 -16.43 -31.85 -5.44
C VAL A 593 -16.57 -31.49 -3.98
N THR A 594 -17.06 -32.45 -3.19
CA THR A 594 -17.15 -32.33 -1.73
C THR A 594 -15.76 -32.24 -1.11
N ASP A 595 -15.62 -31.43 -0.07
CA ASP A 595 -14.39 -31.37 0.70
C ASP A 595 -14.33 -32.47 1.76
N PRO A 596 -13.40 -33.45 1.65
CA PRO A 596 -13.27 -34.51 2.65
C PRO A 596 -12.65 -34.01 3.97
N TYR A 597 -12.09 -32.79 4.02
CA TYR A 597 -11.38 -32.25 5.18
C TYR A 597 -12.15 -31.12 5.85
N ASP A 598 -12.01 -30.92 7.15
CA ASP A 598 -12.59 -29.78 7.85
C ASP A 598 -11.61 -28.59 7.95
N GLU A 599 -10.79 -28.41 6.92
CA GLU A 599 -9.73 -27.39 6.87
C GLU A 599 -10.10 -26.17 6.01
N HIS A 600 -11.21 -26.17 5.26
CA HIS A 600 -11.60 -25.08 4.33
C HIS A 600 -12.90 -24.35 4.72
N TRP A 601 -13.27 -24.36 6.00
CA TRP A 601 -14.46 -23.64 6.47
C TRP A 601 -14.25 -22.11 6.51
N GLY A 602 -13.03 -21.67 6.82
CA GLY A 602 -12.73 -20.25 7.10
C GLY A 602 -12.73 -19.36 5.86
N GLU A 603 -12.10 -19.80 4.79
CA GLU A 603 -11.92 -19.01 3.55
C GLU A 603 -13.25 -18.68 2.88
N PRO A 604 -14.19 -19.62 2.71
CA PRO A 604 -15.50 -19.32 2.15
C PRO A 604 -16.32 -18.43 3.10
N ALA A 605 -16.23 -18.63 4.43
CA ALA A 605 -16.90 -17.76 5.41
C ALA A 605 -16.40 -16.31 5.27
N TYR A 606 -15.09 -16.12 5.18
CA TYR A 606 -14.45 -14.83 4.94
C TYR A 606 -14.91 -14.20 3.63
N LEU A 607 -14.85 -14.95 2.54
CA LEU A 607 -15.22 -14.48 1.21
C LEU A 607 -16.67 -13.99 1.17
N VAL A 608 -17.60 -14.75 1.74
CA VAL A 608 -19.02 -14.39 1.78
C VAL A 608 -19.26 -13.20 2.73
N ALA A 609 -18.57 -13.13 3.87
CA ALA A 609 -18.65 -11.99 4.78
C ALA A 609 -18.13 -10.70 4.14
N LEU A 610 -17.00 -10.77 3.43
CA LEU A 610 -16.44 -9.66 2.66
C LEU A 610 -17.42 -9.19 1.58
N ALA A 611 -18.02 -10.11 0.83
CA ALA A 611 -19.03 -9.77 -0.17
C ALA A 611 -20.27 -9.09 0.45
N TRP A 612 -20.74 -9.56 1.60
CA TRP A 612 -21.83 -8.91 2.35
C TRP A 612 -21.46 -7.49 2.76
N HIS A 613 -20.26 -7.31 3.30
CA HIS A 613 -19.75 -6.00 3.73
C HIS A 613 -19.65 -5.02 2.55
N LEU A 614 -19.01 -5.44 1.45
CA LEU A 614 -18.87 -4.62 0.24
C LEU A 614 -20.22 -4.34 -0.44
N GLY A 615 -21.19 -5.24 -0.29
CA GLY A 615 -22.57 -5.06 -0.71
C GLY A 615 -23.41 -4.13 0.17
N GLY A 616 -22.80 -3.43 1.12
CA GLY A 616 -23.48 -2.48 2.01
C GLY A 616 -24.25 -3.14 3.15
N ARG A 617 -23.99 -4.42 3.44
CA ARG A 617 -24.60 -5.19 4.54
C ARG A 617 -26.12 -5.39 4.44
N THR A 618 -26.67 -5.36 3.23
CA THR A 618 -28.13 -5.46 3.00
C THR A 618 -28.58 -6.84 2.55
N ASP A 619 -27.68 -7.69 2.03
CA ASP A 619 -28.02 -9.02 1.52
C ASP A 619 -28.07 -10.05 2.65
N THR A 620 -29.27 -10.36 3.13
CA THR A 620 -29.48 -11.30 4.24
C THR A 620 -29.07 -12.73 3.90
N GLN A 621 -29.03 -13.11 2.62
CA GLN A 621 -28.58 -14.45 2.21
C GLN A 621 -27.08 -14.59 2.40
N LEU A 622 -26.31 -13.56 2.00
CA LEU A 622 -24.86 -13.52 2.25
C LEU A 622 -24.56 -13.55 3.75
N GLU A 623 -25.25 -12.72 4.54
CA GLU A 623 -25.05 -12.72 6.00
C GLU A 623 -25.32 -14.09 6.62
N THR A 624 -26.46 -14.70 6.28
CA THR A 624 -26.87 -16.01 6.82
C THR A 624 -25.87 -17.08 6.43
N ALA A 625 -25.42 -17.10 5.16
CA ALA A 625 -24.45 -18.07 4.68
C ALA A 625 -23.07 -17.91 5.36
N ALA A 626 -22.56 -16.68 5.48
CA ALA A 626 -21.29 -16.41 6.14
C ALA A 626 -21.33 -16.84 7.62
N ARG A 627 -22.40 -16.50 8.36
CA ARG A 627 -22.57 -16.90 9.75
C ARG A 627 -22.69 -18.43 9.90
N ALA A 628 -23.38 -19.10 8.98
CA ALA A 628 -23.50 -20.56 9.00
C ALA A 628 -22.15 -21.26 8.73
N MET A 629 -21.35 -20.75 7.79
CA MET A 629 -20.00 -21.27 7.54
C MET A 629 -19.07 -21.02 8.72
N LEU A 630 -19.16 -19.85 9.36
CA LEU A 630 -18.40 -19.54 10.58
C LEU A 630 -18.77 -20.45 11.75
N GLU A 631 -20.06 -20.76 11.91
CA GLU A 631 -20.53 -21.74 12.89
C GLU A 631 -20.03 -23.15 12.57
N GLY A 632 -19.96 -23.52 11.29
CA GLY A 632 -19.32 -24.75 10.83
C GLY A 632 -17.84 -24.80 11.18
N LEU A 633 -17.08 -23.72 10.95
CA LEU A 633 -15.69 -23.57 11.40
C LEU A 633 -15.59 -23.77 12.92
N ARG A 634 -16.46 -23.12 13.69
CA ARG A 634 -16.46 -23.20 15.16
C ARG A 634 -16.70 -24.60 15.69
N THR A 635 -17.55 -25.38 15.03
CA THR A 635 -18.02 -26.68 15.54
C THR A 635 -17.27 -27.88 14.94
N LYS A 636 -16.74 -27.74 13.73
CA LYS A 636 -16.12 -28.83 12.97
C LYS A 636 -14.72 -28.49 12.47
N GLY A 637 -14.40 -27.20 12.33
CA GLY A 637 -13.14 -26.73 11.77
C GLY A 637 -11.92 -27.26 12.51
N SER A 638 -10.86 -27.57 11.76
CA SER A 638 -9.61 -28.06 12.31
C SER A 638 -8.42 -27.56 11.50
N SER A 639 -7.29 -27.36 12.18
CA SER A 639 -6.01 -26.99 11.56
C SER A 639 -4.89 -27.92 12.04
N PRO A 640 -4.95 -29.24 11.74
CA PRO A 640 -4.02 -30.22 12.29
C PRO A 640 -2.60 -30.12 11.72
N HIS A 641 -2.39 -29.40 10.61
CA HIS A 641 -1.10 -29.27 9.94
C HIS A 641 -0.69 -27.80 9.89
N MET A 642 0.62 -27.52 9.91
CA MET A 642 1.10 -26.15 9.72
C MET A 642 0.65 -25.57 8.37
N ARG A 643 0.54 -26.38 7.31
CA ARG A 643 -0.04 -25.91 6.03
C ARG A 643 -1.49 -25.43 6.20
N SER A 644 -2.31 -26.16 6.96
CA SER A 644 -3.72 -25.80 7.17
C SER A 644 -3.90 -24.62 8.10
N PHE A 645 -2.95 -24.43 9.01
CA PHE A 645 -2.85 -23.22 9.81
C PHE A 645 -2.53 -22.02 8.93
N ASN A 646 -1.54 -22.13 8.04
CA ASN A 646 -1.12 -21.01 7.19
C ASN A 646 -2.27 -20.48 6.34
N TRP A 647 -3.10 -21.34 5.77
CA TRP A 647 -4.21 -20.88 4.95
C TRP A 647 -5.37 -20.32 5.78
N GLN A 648 -5.82 -21.03 6.83
CA GLN A 648 -6.98 -20.62 7.65
C GLN A 648 -6.68 -19.36 8.46
N CYS A 649 -5.44 -19.20 8.89
CA CYS A 649 -5.04 -18.14 9.81
C CYS A 649 -4.41 -16.93 9.10
N ARG A 650 -4.44 -16.93 7.76
CA ARG A 650 -4.01 -15.81 6.94
C ARG A 650 -5.16 -14.87 6.61
N ALA A 651 -5.96 -15.11 5.58
CA ALA A 651 -7.02 -14.16 5.19
C ALA A 651 -8.26 -14.29 6.06
N ALA A 652 -8.63 -15.53 6.39
CA ALA A 652 -9.94 -15.81 6.94
C ALA A 652 -10.16 -15.27 8.37
N VAL A 653 -9.09 -15.03 9.13
CA VAL A 653 -9.16 -14.39 10.47
C VAL A 653 -9.73 -12.97 10.45
N ALA A 654 -9.86 -12.34 9.28
CA ALA A 654 -10.56 -11.07 9.10
C ALA A 654 -12.09 -11.21 9.05
N THR A 655 -12.67 -12.41 8.98
CA THR A 655 -14.14 -12.63 8.94
C THR A 655 -14.89 -11.84 10.02
N PRO A 656 -14.45 -11.81 11.29
CA PRO A 656 -15.12 -11.03 12.33
C PRO A 656 -15.16 -9.53 12.05
N TYR A 657 -14.18 -8.96 11.34
CA TYR A 657 -14.20 -7.55 10.94
C TYR A 657 -15.39 -7.25 10.03
N TYR A 658 -15.63 -8.12 9.05
CA TYR A 658 -16.66 -7.90 8.05
C TYR A 658 -18.07 -8.22 8.56
N LEU A 659 -18.21 -9.13 9.54
CA LEU A 659 -19.49 -9.54 10.16
C LEU A 659 -19.96 -8.68 11.34
N ARG A 660 -19.09 -7.82 11.87
CA ARG A 660 -19.42 -6.75 12.84
C ARG A 660 -19.79 -5.50 12.08
#